data_AF-A0A1S4BX14-F1
#
_entry.id   AF-A0A1S4BX14-F1
#
_cell.length_a   1.000
_cell.length_b   1.000
_cell.length_c   1.000
_cell.angle_alpha   90.00
_cell.angle_beta   90.00
_cell.angle_gamma   90.00
#
_symmetry.space_group_name_H-M   'P 1'
#
loop_
_entity.id
_entity.type
_entity.pdbx_description
1 polymer ?
#
loop_
_entity_poly.entity_id
_entity_poly.type
_entity_poly.pdbx_seq_one_letter_code
_entity_poly.pdbx_strand_id
1 'polypeptide(L)'
;MQIVFTMIKRLISIRSYVNHSVHPSFNNEQSSNDHIIFLCKQKLFKQALEAFELLQRNTSYNLYPSTYAQLVSACSSLRSLQYARKVHSHILSSNYQPDMIFENHLLNMYGKCGSLSDARKVFDEMLERNLVSWTSIIAGYSQNCQENEAVDLYFRMRQCGLTPDQFTFGSVIKACSNMNQVELGKLLHGHVIKSEHGSHLIAQNALIAMYTKFSRINEALAVFLRIKSKDLISWSSMVAGYSQLGYELEALSCFREMLSRGIYKLNEFVFGSVFSACRSLAQAEYGRQIHGLSLKFGLGFDAFVGCAVTDMYARCAWLHSARTAFYQIGNPDLVSWNALIAGFAYGGDPEEAISLFSQMRTLRLTPDDVTIRSLLCAFVSPSALFLGKQVHCYVIKSGFDLEISVSNTLLSMYANCSDLPDAYKIFNEIQKKADLVSWNAILTAFLQQSESGEVFSLFKMMILSSNKPDHITLVNMLGASGKVASLEVGDQVCCYAMKNGLIEDICVMNALIDMYVKCGNMTSSRKLFDSMDNPDAVSWSSLIVGYAQFGYGEEALDLFQKMRYLAVKPNQVTFVGVLTACSHVGRVKEGWLLFRAMETEFGIVPTREHCCCVVDMLARAGCIEEAEVFINQMELDPDIVMWKTLLAACKTRNNLDVGKRAAKKILEIDPSNSAAHVLLCNIFASTGSWKDVASLRGLIRQKGVKKVPGQSWIEVKDRIHVFLAEDCMHPERDRIYSMLDELWLQMLDDDYLPLHI
;
A
#
# COMPACT_ATOMS: atom_id res chain seq x y z
N MET A 1 -19.88 41.17 14.31
CA MET A 1 -19.60 42.28 13.37
C MET A 1 -18.71 43.38 13.94
N GLN A 2 -18.87 43.81 15.19
CA GLN A 2 -18.08 44.90 15.80
C GLN A 2 -16.58 44.58 15.96
N ILE A 3 -16.23 43.31 16.21
CA ILE A 3 -14.83 42.83 16.31
C ILE A 3 -14.14 42.86 14.93
N VAL A 4 -14.85 42.50 13.86
CA VAL A 4 -14.35 42.56 12.47
C VAL A 4 -14.10 44.00 12.05
N PHE A 5 -14.99 44.93 12.42
CA PHE A 5 -14.81 46.36 12.17
C PHE A 5 -13.61 46.96 12.93
N THR A 6 -13.32 46.43 14.12
CA THR A 6 -12.18 46.85 14.94
C THR A 6 -10.86 46.28 14.41
N MET A 7 -10.85 45.04 13.89
CA MET A 7 -9.70 44.47 13.17
C MET A 7 -9.44 45.16 11.84
N ILE A 8 -10.48 45.53 11.08
CA ILE A 8 -10.35 46.28 9.83
C ILE A 8 -9.83 47.70 10.11
N LYS A 9 -10.29 48.38 11.17
CA LYS A 9 -9.70 49.67 11.59
C LYS A 9 -8.25 49.52 12.06
N ARG A 10 -7.87 48.42 12.73
CA ARG A 10 -6.47 48.12 13.06
C ARG A 10 -5.63 47.81 11.82
N LEU A 11 -6.15 47.06 10.85
CA LEU A 11 -5.49 46.77 9.58
C LEU A 11 -5.37 48.01 8.68
N ILE A 12 -6.35 48.92 8.71
CA ILE A 12 -6.30 50.21 8.02
C ILE A 12 -5.37 51.18 8.75
N SER A 13 -5.31 51.15 10.09
CA SER A 13 -4.35 51.92 10.89
C SER A 13 -2.92 51.41 10.73
N ILE A 14 -2.72 50.10 10.56
CA ILE A 14 -1.42 49.49 10.25
C ILE A 14 -1.05 49.78 8.79
N ARG A 15 -2.00 49.72 7.84
CA ARG A 15 -1.78 50.14 6.44
C ARG A 15 -1.52 51.64 6.32
N SER A 16 -2.12 52.49 7.14
CA SER A 16 -1.85 53.94 7.15
C SER A 16 -0.52 54.27 7.83
N TYR A 17 -0.03 53.42 8.74
CA TYR A 17 1.33 53.52 9.28
C TYR A 17 2.40 53.01 8.30
N VAL A 18 2.05 52.05 7.43
CA VAL A 18 2.94 51.49 6.39
C VAL A 18 2.97 52.36 5.12
N ASN A 19 1.95 53.18 4.87
CA ASN A 19 1.86 54.06 3.70
C ASN A 19 2.38 55.49 3.92
N HIS A 20 2.94 55.83 5.09
CA HIS A 20 3.85 56.97 5.16
C HIS A 20 5.21 56.54 4.62
N SER A 21 5.29 56.54 3.29
CA SER A 21 6.53 56.65 2.54
C SER A 21 7.25 57.93 2.96
N VAL A 22 8.06 57.84 4.02
CA VAL A 22 9.23 58.69 4.13
C VAL A 22 10.08 58.29 2.93
N HIS A 23 10.03 59.08 1.86
CA HIS A 23 11.07 59.04 0.84
C HIS A 23 12.40 59.07 1.60
N PRO A 24 13.25 58.03 1.51
CA PRO A 24 14.52 58.07 2.20
C PRO A 24 15.28 59.23 1.57
N SER A 25 15.49 60.29 2.34
CA SER A 25 16.43 61.32 1.96
C SER A 25 17.81 60.69 2.11
N PHE A 26 18.22 59.95 1.07
CA PHE A 26 19.56 59.38 0.89
C PHE A 26 20.55 60.55 0.72
N ASN A 27 20.76 61.31 1.78
CA ASN A 27 21.45 62.59 1.74
C ASN A 27 22.98 62.42 1.83
N ASN A 28 23.48 61.30 2.34
CA ASN A 28 24.90 60.95 2.38
C ASN A 28 25.14 59.41 2.44
N GLU A 29 26.34 58.95 2.09
CA GLU A 29 26.72 57.53 2.05
C GLU A 29 26.44 56.77 3.36
N GLN A 30 26.69 57.44 4.50
CA GLN A 30 26.52 56.83 5.81
C GLN A 30 25.04 56.54 6.12
N SER A 31 24.13 57.49 5.84
CA SER A 31 22.69 57.32 6.05
C SER A 31 22.08 56.18 5.22
N SER A 32 22.54 56.01 3.97
CA SER A 32 22.09 54.95 3.07
C SER A 32 22.53 53.56 3.55
N ASN A 33 23.78 53.43 4.00
CA ASN A 33 24.31 52.19 4.57
C ASN A 33 23.61 51.82 5.89
N ASP A 34 23.44 52.80 6.79
CA ASP A 34 22.77 52.60 8.08
C ASP A 34 21.30 52.19 7.91
N HIS A 35 20.62 52.73 6.90
CA HIS A 35 19.24 52.37 6.60
C HIS A 35 19.09 50.91 6.15
N ILE A 36 19.94 50.45 5.23
CA ILE A 36 19.94 49.03 4.80
C ILE A 36 20.25 48.11 5.98
N ILE A 37 21.26 48.44 6.78
CA ILE A 37 21.64 47.65 7.95
C ILE A 37 20.48 47.60 8.96
N PHE A 38 19.79 48.71 9.19
CA PHE A 38 18.63 48.77 10.06
C PHE A 38 17.51 47.85 9.58
N LEU A 39 17.15 47.88 8.29
CA LEU A 39 16.12 47.02 7.72
C LEU A 39 16.48 45.54 7.82
N CYS A 40 17.74 45.17 7.56
CA CYS A 40 18.22 43.79 7.73
C CYS A 40 18.16 43.33 9.19
N LYS A 41 18.52 44.19 10.15
CA LYS A 41 18.43 43.89 11.59
C LYS A 41 16.98 43.66 12.04
N GLN A 42 16.02 44.34 11.43
CA GLN A 42 14.57 44.14 11.69
C GLN A 42 13.98 42.95 10.92
N LYS A 43 14.79 42.14 10.22
CA LYS A 43 14.36 41.03 9.34
C LYS A 43 13.43 41.46 8.20
N LEU A 44 13.42 42.73 7.84
CA LEU A 44 12.67 43.29 6.71
C LEU A 44 13.49 43.12 5.41
N PHE A 45 13.88 41.89 5.11
CA PHE A 45 14.86 41.57 4.06
C PHE A 45 14.43 42.02 2.67
N LYS A 46 13.13 41.94 2.34
CA LYS A 46 12.62 42.35 1.03
C LYS A 46 12.77 43.87 0.83
N GLN A 47 12.42 44.64 1.86
CA GLN A 47 12.54 46.11 1.83
C GLN A 47 14.00 46.55 1.79
N ALA A 48 14.90 45.84 2.48
CA ALA A 48 16.34 46.10 2.42
C ALA A 48 16.91 45.91 1.00
N LEU A 49 16.48 44.86 0.29
CA LEU A 49 16.91 44.59 -1.09
C LEU A 49 16.28 45.56 -2.11
N GLU A 50 15.03 45.97 -1.89
CA GLU A 50 14.38 47.03 -2.69
C GLU A 50 15.09 48.39 -2.50
N ALA A 51 15.49 48.72 -1.27
CA ALA A 51 16.28 49.92 -0.97
C ALA A 51 17.66 49.89 -1.65
N PHE A 52 18.32 48.72 -1.67
CA PHE A 52 19.56 48.52 -2.42
C PHE A 52 19.38 48.76 -3.93
N GLU A 53 18.31 48.24 -4.55
CA GLU A 53 18.05 48.50 -5.97
C GLU A 53 17.79 49.98 -6.28
N LEU A 54 17.06 50.67 -5.40
CA LEU A 54 16.80 52.11 -5.56
C LEU A 54 18.09 52.92 -5.47
N LEU A 55 19.01 52.54 -4.59
CA LEU A 55 20.34 53.16 -4.46
C LEU A 55 21.21 52.91 -5.70
N GLN A 56 21.18 51.70 -6.26
CA GLN A 56 21.91 51.36 -7.47
C GLN A 56 21.45 52.16 -8.70
N ARG A 57 20.15 52.50 -8.79
CA ARG A 57 19.58 53.23 -9.92
C ARG A 57 19.84 54.74 -9.89
N ASN A 58 20.05 55.31 -8.70
CA ASN A 58 19.99 56.76 -8.51
C ASN A 58 21.35 57.44 -8.32
N THR A 59 22.44 56.71 -7.98
CA THR A 59 23.71 57.31 -7.53
C THR A 59 24.92 56.35 -7.57
N SER A 60 26.14 56.88 -7.68
CA SER A 60 27.40 56.15 -7.48
C SER A 60 27.86 56.24 -6.02
N TYR A 61 27.32 55.39 -5.13
CA TYR A 61 27.74 55.35 -3.72
C TYR A 61 28.51 54.08 -3.39
N ASN A 62 29.51 54.21 -2.51
CA ASN A 62 30.23 53.06 -1.98
C ASN A 62 29.45 52.43 -0.81
N LEU A 63 29.23 51.12 -0.89
CA LEU A 63 28.65 50.36 0.22
C LEU A 63 29.76 49.84 1.14
N TYR A 64 29.52 49.92 2.45
CA TYR A 64 30.44 49.37 3.44
C TYR A 64 30.41 47.84 3.43
N PRO A 65 31.53 47.16 3.75
CA PRO A 65 31.59 45.70 3.85
C PRO A 65 30.51 45.10 4.75
N SER A 66 30.20 45.78 5.87
CA SER A 66 29.12 45.39 6.79
C SER A 66 27.74 45.40 6.13
N THR A 67 27.49 46.35 5.23
CA THR A 67 26.22 46.45 4.49
C THR A 67 26.09 45.31 3.49
N TYR A 68 27.17 45.00 2.76
CA TYR A 68 27.20 43.85 1.86
C TYR A 68 26.96 42.52 2.61
N ALA A 69 27.56 42.32 3.78
CA ALA A 69 27.33 41.11 4.58
C ALA A 69 25.86 40.95 4.99
N GLN A 70 25.20 42.05 5.36
CA GLN A 70 23.76 42.06 5.68
C GLN A 70 22.89 41.79 4.44
N LEU A 71 23.24 42.34 3.28
CA LEU A 71 22.54 42.08 2.02
C LEU A 71 22.70 40.62 1.57
N VAL A 72 23.90 40.03 1.69
CA VAL A 72 24.14 38.60 1.41
C VAL A 72 23.32 37.71 2.35
N SER A 73 23.25 38.06 3.63
CA SER A 73 22.40 37.36 4.61
C SER A 73 20.89 37.48 4.27
N ALA A 74 20.45 38.65 3.82
CA ALA A 74 19.08 38.88 3.35
C ALA A 74 18.76 38.03 2.11
N CYS A 75 19.65 37.98 1.13
CA CYS A 75 19.53 37.13 -0.06
C CYS A 75 19.47 35.64 0.31
N SER A 76 20.34 35.18 1.22
CA SER A 76 20.37 33.81 1.73
C SER A 76 19.08 33.43 2.45
N SER A 77 18.48 34.36 3.19
CA SER A 77 17.24 34.15 3.95
C SER A 77 16.01 34.10 3.06
N LEU A 78 15.96 34.95 2.02
CA LEU A 78 14.87 34.98 1.04
C LEU A 78 15.03 33.95 -0.08
N ARG A 79 16.19 33.27 -0.16
CA ARG A 79 16.57 32.35 -1.25
C ARG A 79 16.38 32.97 -2.64
N SER A 80 16.61 34.27 -2.77
CA SER A 80 16.39 34.99 -4.02
C SER A 80 17.66 35.07 -4.86
N LEU A 81 17.73 34.22 -5.89
CA LEU A 81 18.84 34.19 -6.82
C LEU A 81 19.00 35.50 -7.63
N GLN A 82 17.90 36.19 -7.92
CA GLN A 82 17.93 37.44 -8.68
C GLN A 82 18.66 38.54 -7.91
N TYR A 83 18.29 38.75 -6.64
CA TYR A 83 18.96 39.75 -5.79
C TYR A 83 20.39 39.33 -5.45
N ALA A 84 20.63 38.04 -5.20
CA ALA A 84 21.96 37.48 -5.01
C ALA A 84 22.95 37.87 -6.12
N ARG A 85 22.56 37.68 -7.39
CA ARG A 85 23.39 38.05 -8.55
C ARG A 85 23.60 39.55 -8.67
N LYS A 86 22.57 40.36 -8.38
CA LYS A 86 22.69 41.82 -8.41
C LYS A 86 23.69 42.33 -7.35
N VAL A 87 23.56 41.88 -6.11
CA VAL A 87 24.49 42.22 -5.02
C VAL A 87 25.90 41.76 -5.36
N HIS A 88 26.08 40.54 -5.87
CA HIS A 88 27.40 40.03 -6.24
C HIS A 88 28.01 40.79 -7.44
N SER A 89 27.21 41.13 -8.46
CA SER A 89 27.69 41.97 -9.58
C SER A 89 28.14 43.35 -9.13
N HIS A 90 27.44 43.95 -8.16
CA HIS A 90 27.81 45.25 -7.61
C HIS A 90 29.12 45.18 -6.83
N ILE A 91 29.33 44.09 -6.07
CA ILE A 91 30.60 43.83 -5.39
C ILE A 91 31.76 43.77 -6.40
N LEU A 92 31.61 43.00 -7.48
CA LEU A 92 32.63 42.86 -8.53
C LEU A 92 32.92 44.18 -9.27
N SER A 93 31.93 45.06 -9.40
CA SER A 93 32.11 46.40 -9.99
C SER A 93 32.63 47.46 -9.02
N SER A 94 32.73 47.15 -7.72
CA SER A 94 33.15 48.09 -6.68
C SER A 94 34.63 47.94 -6.33
N ASN A 95 35.21 48.93 -5.65
CA ASN A 95 36.60 48.86 -5.14
C ASN A 95 36.76 47.93 -3.92
N TYR A 96 35.71 47.22 -3.51
CA TYR A 96 35.76 46.29 -2.39
C TYR A 96 36.42 44.97 -2.82
N GLN A 97 37.47 44.57 -2.09
CA GLN A 97 38.12 43.27 -2.24
C GLN A 97 37.57 42.32 -1.16
N PRO A 98 36.73 41.32 -1.53
CA PRO A 98 36.21 40.35 -0.57
C PRO A 98 37.35 39.59 0.11
N ASP A 99 37.29 39.51 1.44
CA ASP A 99 38.15 38.60 2.19
C ASP A 99 37.60 37.17 2.18
N MET A 100 38.40 36.22 2.67
CA MET A 100 38.01 34.81 2.69
C MET A 100 36.69 34.53 3.41
N ILE A 101 36.42 35.27 4.49
CA ILE A 101 35.20 35.11 5.29
C ILE A 101 34.00 35.55 4.45
N PHE A 102 34.13 36.66 3.73
CA PHE A 102 33.09 37.17 2.84
C PHE A 102 32.84 36.24 1.66
N GLU A 103 33.88 35.69 1.03
CA GLU A 103 33.76 34.70 -0.04
C GLU A 103 33.02 33.44 0.45
N ASN A 104 33.30 32.96 1.67
CA ASN A 104 32.55 31.88 2.30
C ASN A 104 31.06 32.23 2.50
N HIS A 105 30.72 33.48 2.82
CA HIS A 105 29.33 33.93 2.88
C HIS A 105 28.65 33.94 1.51
N LEU A 106 29.35 34.30 0.44
CA LEU A 106 28.85 34.20 -0.93
C LEU A 106 28.57 32.75 -1.32
N LEU A 107 29.47 31.81 -1.00
CA LEU A 107 29.27 30.37 -1.24
C LEU A 107 27.99 29.85 -0.58
N ASN A 108 27.82 30.11 0.72
CA ASN A 108 26.65 29.69 1.48
C ASN A 108 25.36 30.35 0.94
N MET A 109 25.43 31.63 0.53
CA MET A 109 24.31 32.33 -0.07
C MET A 109 23.88 31.67 -1.39
N TYR A 110 24.82 31.44 -2.32
CA TYR A 110 24.51 30.80 -3.59
C TYR A 110 24.01 29.36 -3.43
N GLY A 111 24.59 28.61 -2.49
CA GLY A 111 24.11 27.28 -2.12
C GLY A 111 22.64 27.28 -1.68
N LYS A 112 22.24 28.21 -0.80
CA LYS A 112 20.83 28.34 -0.36
C LYS A 112 19.88 28.88 -1.43
N CYS A 113 20.40 29.67 -2.37
CA CYS A 113 19.65 30.14 -3.55
C CYS A 113 19.55 29.09 -4.67
N GLY A 114 20.19 27.93 -4.51
CA GLY A 114 20.16 26.82 -5.46
C GLY A 114 21.00 27.01 -6.72
N SER A 115 21.87 28.04 -6.78
CA SER A 115 22.76 28.24 -7.93
C SER A 115 24.15 27.67 -7.65
N LEU A 116 24.28 26.37 -7.88
CA LEU A 116 25.54 25.64 -7.69
C LEU A 116 26.62 26.09 -8.68
N SER A 117 26.25 26.52 -9.88
CA SER A 117 27.19 27.04 -10.88
C SER A 117 27.89 28.31 -10.40
N ASP A 118 27.15 29.24 -9.80
CA ASP A 118 27.70 30.50 -9.31
C ASP A 118 28.48 30.28 -8.01
N ALA A 119 27.99 29.39 -7.12
CA ALA A 119 28.77 28.94 -5.96
C ALA A 119 30.10 28.31 -6.38
N ARG A 120 30.10 27.49 -7.44
CA ARG A 120 31.29 26.83 -7.95
C ARG A 120 32.31 27.81 -8.52
N LYS A 121 31.86 28.82 -9.28
CA LYS A 121 32.72 29.89 -9.79
C LYS A 121 33.44 30.63 -8.65
N VAL A 122 32.68 31.08 -7.65
CA VAL A 122 33.27 31.73 -6.46
C VAL A 122 34.29 30.80 -5.82
N PHE A 123 33.96 29.52 -5.64
CA PHE A 123 34.88 28.54 -5.03
C PHE A 123 36.17 28.33 -5.84
N ASP A 124 36.07 28.28 -7.16
CA ASP A 124 37.22 28.07 -8.05
C ASP A 124 38.09 29.34 -8.18
N GLU A 125 37.52 30.53 -8.04
CA GLU A 125 38.22 31.83 -8.07
C GLU A 125 38.96 32.18 -6.76
N MET A 126 38.58 31.56 -5.63
CA MET A 126 39.24 31.76 -4.33
C MET A 126 40.74 31.38 -4.37
N LEU A 127 41.61 32.30 -3.96
CA LEU A 127 43.06 32.13 -3.93
C LEU A 127 43.50 31.10 -2.87
N GLU A 128 42.90 31.18 -1.69
CA GLU A 128 43.07 30.21 -0.60
C GLU A 128 41.73 29.58 -0.26
N ARG A 129 41.72 28.34 0.23
CA ARG A 129 40.48 27.65 0.63
C ARG A 129 40.69 27.00 1.97
N ASN A 130 39.88 27.37 2.94
CA ASN A 130 39.93 26.77 4.27
C ASN A 130 38.81 25.73 4.45
N LEU A 131 38.79 25.09 5.63
CA LEU A 131 37.77 24.11 5.99
C LEU A 131 36.33 24.63 5.80
N VAL A 132 36.06 25.91 6.10
CA VAL A 132 34.74 26.52 5.96
C VAL A 132 34.34 26.66 4.49
N SER A 133 35.28 26.99 3.60
CA SER A 133 35.05 27.04 2.15
C SER A 133 34.62 25.68 1.60
N TRP A 134 35.37 24.63 1.95
CA TRP A 134 35.07 23.24 1.56
C TRP A 134 33.73 22.76 2.15
N THR A 135 33.49 23.04 3.43
CA THR A 135 32.22 22.68 4.09
C THR A 135 31.02 23.35 3.43
N SER A 136 31.15 24.65 3.09
CA SER A 136 30.07 25.44 2.49
C SER A 136 29.71 24.93 1.09
N ILE A 137 30.72 24.58 0.28
CA ILE A 137 30.46 24.05 -1.06
C ILE A 137 29.87 22.63 -0.99
N ILE A 138 30.39 21.73 -0.13
CA ILE A 138 29.84 20.38 0.08
C ILE A 138 28.39 20.45 0.56
N ALA A 139 28.10 21.33 1.53
CA ALA A 139 26.75 21.55 2.03
C ALA A 139 25.81 22.09 0.94
N GLY A 140 26.29 23.03 0.11
CA GLY A 140 25.55 23.57 -1.03
C GLY A 140 25.12 22.49 -2.01
N TYR A 141 26.05 21.63 -2.45
CA TYR A 141 25.75 20.51 -3.37
C TYR A 141 24.82 19.47 -2.72
N SER A 142 25.07 19.10 -1.45
CA SER A 142 24.24 18.16 -0.68
C SER A 142 22.79 18.64 -0.49
N GLN A 143 22.57 19.95 -0.30
CA GLN A 143 21.23 20.53 -0.12
C GLN A 143 20.43 20.63 -1.42
N ASN A 144 21.08 20.57 -2.58
CA ASN A 144 20.47 20.75 -3.90
C ASN A 144 20.46 19.45 -4.72
N CYS A 145 20.51 18.28 -4.05
CA CYS A 145 20.42 16.96 -4.69
C CYS A 145 21.48 16.73 -5.78
N GLN A 146 22.72 17.12 -5.52
CA GLN A 146 23.90 16.80 -6.33
C GLN A 146 24.88 16.00 -5.47
N GLU A 147 24.47 14.78 -5.14
CA GLU A 147 25.13 13.96 -4.12
C GLU A 147 26.51 13.46 -4.55
N ASN A 148 26.67 13.09 -5.82
CA ASN A 148 27.93 12.57 -6.35
C ASN A 148 29.04 13.63 -6.26
N GLU A 149 28.73 14.86 -6.65
CA GLU A 149 29.63 16.00 -6.60
C GLU A 149 29.97 16.39 -5.15
N ALA A 150 28.99 16.32 -4.23
CA ALA A 150 29.24 16.57 -2.81
C ALA A 150 30.25 15.57 -2.23
N VAL A 151 30.17 14.30 -2.63
CA VAL A 151 31.12 13.25 -2.23
C VAL A 151 32.48 13.41 -2.92
N ASP A 152 32.52 13.77 -4.20
CA ASP A 152 33.78 14.07 -4.90
C ASP A 152 34.52 15.24 -4.25
N LEU A 153 33.81 16.33 -3.94
CA LEU A 153 34.35 17.48 -3.21
C LEU A 153 34.91 17.10 -1.84
N TYR A 154 34.25 16.18 -1.14
CA TYR A 154 34.75 15.63 0.12
C TYR A 154 36.07 14.85 -0.06
N PHE A 155 36.18 14.04 -1.11
CA PHE A 155 37.44 13.33 -1.39
C PHE A 155 38.57 14.31 -1.76
N ARG A 156 38.29 15.34 -2.56
CA ARG A 156 39.27 16.40 -2.89
C ARG A 156 39.72 17.18 -1.67
N MET A 157 38.79 17.57 -0.80
CA MET A 157 39.11 18.21 0.48
C MET A 157 40.11 17.39 1.30
N ARG A 158 39.91 16.06 1.35
CA ARG A 158 40.84 15.15 2.04
C ARG A 158 42.19 15.01 1.35
N GLN A 159 42.23 15.02 0.02
CA GLN A 159 43.50 15.03 -0.74
C GLN A 159 44.31 16.30 -0.48
N CYS A 160 43.64 17.43 -0.19
CA CYS A 160 44.29 18.66 0.27
C CYS A 160 44.76 18.60 1.74
N GLY A 161 44.63 17.47 2.43
CA GLY A 161 45.10 17.27 3.81
C GLY A 161 44.18 17.87 4.89
N LEU A 162 42.99 18.34 4.52
CA LEU A 162 42.04 18.92 5.48
C LEU A 162 41.20 17.83 6.16
N THR A 163 41.08 17.93 7.49
CA THR A 163 40.24 17.03 8.30
C THR A 163 38.80 17.54 8.36
N PRO A 164 37.80 16.71 8.01
CA PRO A 164 36.38 17.08 8.11
C PRO A 164 35.95 17.40 9.55
N ASP A 165 35.12 18.44 9.69
CA ASP A 165 34.42 18.75 10.94
C ASP A 165 33.02 18.11 10.99
N GLN A 166 32.31 18.35 12.09
CA GLN A 166 30.94 17.89 12.31
C GLN A 166 29.94 18.30 11.21
N PHE A 167 30.11 19.48 10.60
CA PHE A 167 29.20 20.01 9.58
C PHE A 167 29.50 19.40 8.21
N THR A 168 30.78 19.17 7.91
CA THR A 168 31.23 18.43 6.73
C THR A 168 30.70 17.00 6.77
N PHE A 169 30.87 16.31 7.92
CA PHE A 169 30.34 14.96 8.10
C PHE A 169 28.82 14.93 7.95
N GLY A 170 28.09 15.84 8.59
CA GLY A 170 26.64 15.93 8.43
C GLY A 170 26.20 16.08 6.97
N SER A 171 26.92 16.89 6.19
CA SER A 171 26.58 17.16 4.79
C SER A 171 26.91 15.99 3.85
N VAL A 172 28.09 15.37 4.02
CA VAL A 172 28.51 14.23 3.17
C VAL A 172 27.74 12.94 3.51
N ILE A 173 27.43 12.71 4.79
CA ILE A 173 26.61 11.56 5.21
C ILE A 173 25.19 11.69 4.67
N LYS A 174 24.62 12.90 4.69
CA LYS A 174 23.31 13.17 4.07
C LYS A 174 23.33 12.88 2.56
N ALA A 175 24.37 13.31 1.85
CA ALA A 175 24.53 13.01 0.42
C ALA A 175 24.63 11.48 0.19
N CYS A 176 25.45 10.78 0.96
CA CYS A 176 25.58 9.32 0.89
C CYS A 176 24.25 8.59 1.18
N SER A 177 23.50 9.05 2.19
CA SER A 177 22.19 8.55 2.57
C SER A 177 21.19 8.66 1.40
N ASN A 178 21.23 9.77 0.66
CA ASN A 178 20.39 9.97 -0.53
C ASN A 178 20.76 9.07 -1.71
N MET A 179 22.04 8.73 -1.89
CA MET A 179 22.49 7.82 -2.95
C MET A 179 22.21 6.34 -2.66
N ASN A 180 21.74 6.00 -1.45
CA ASN A 180 21.54 4.62 -1.00
C ASN A 180 22.80 3.72 -1.11
N GLN A 181 24.01 4.30 -1.02
CA GLN A 181 25.27 3.57 -1.11
C GLN A 181 25.75 3.09 0.28
N VAL A 182 25.34 1.88 0.65
CA VAL A 182 25.60 1.29 1.98
C VAL A 182 27.09 1.20 2.30
N GLU A 183 27.92 0.77 1.36
CA GLU A 183 29.36 0.57 1.59
C GLU A 183 30.10 1.89 1.80
N LEU A 184 29.78 2.91 1.01
CA LEU A 184 30.31 4.26 1.23
C LEU A 184 29.87 4.80 2.60
N GLY A 185 28.63 4.54 3.01
CA GLY A 185 28.12 4.92 4.33
C GLY A 185 28.90 4.28 5.48
N LYS A 186 29.25 2.98 5.36
CA LYS A 186 30.10 2.29 6.34
C LYS A 186 31.51 2.89 6.41
N LEU A 187 32.10 3.24 5.27
CA LEU A 187 33.42 3.90 5.23
C LEU A 187 33.38 5.28 5.89
N LEU A 188 32.34 6.08 5.61
CA LEU A 188 32.12 7.37 6.25
C LEU A 188 31.90 7.21 7.76
N HIS A 189 31.11 6.23 8.19
CA HIS A 189 30.93 5.93 9.62
C HIS A 189 32.26 5.57 10.29
N GLY A 190 33.06 4.69 9.67
CA GLY A 190 34.40 4.38 10.16
C GLY A 190 35.30 5.61 10.30
N HIS A 191 35.21 6.57 9.38
CA HIS A 191 35.96 7.81 9.45
C HIS A 191 35.44 8.75 10.55
N VAL A 192 34.13 8.86 10.74
CA VAL A 192 33.54 9.60 11.87
C VAL A 192 34.07 9.05 13.19
N ILE A 193 34.12 7.72 13.35
CA ILE A 193 34.63 7.08 14.58
C ILE A 193 36.10 7.44 14.85
N LYS A 194 36.91 7.53 13.79
CA LYS A 194 38.35 7.85 13.89
C LYS A 194 38.65 9.34 14.02
N SER A 195 37.67 10.21 13.79
CA SER A 195 37.83 11.67 13.85
C SER A 195 37.64 12.19 15.27
N GLU A 196 38.35 13.26 15.62
CA GLU A 196 38.14 14.03 16.86
C GLU A 196 36.70 14.53 16.97
N HIS A 197 36.06 14.81 15.83
CA HIS A 197 34.66 15.27 15.78
C HIS A 197 33.64 14.13 15.87
N GLY A 198 34.11 12.89 16.05
CA GLY A 198 33.29 11.69 16.05
C GLY A 198 32.16 11.74 17.06
N SER A 199 32.39 12.28 18.27
CA SER A 199 31.37 12.33 19.33
C SER A 199 30.30 13.43 19.15
N HIS A 200 30.41 14.31 18.16
CA HIS A 200 29.43 15.37 17.96
C HIS A 200 28.08 14.83 17.47
N LEU A 201 27.00 15.33 18.09
CA LEU A 201 25.63 14.90 17.80
C LEU A 201 25.22 15.10 16.34
N ILE A 202 25.75 16.13 15.66
CA ILE A 202 25.43 16.38 14.24
C ILE A 202 25.83 15.19 13.36
N ALA A 203 27.06 14.68 13.52
CA ALA A 203 27.54 13.53 12.76
C ALA A 203 26.82 12.24 13.19
N GLN A 204 26.60 12.04 14.49
CA GLN A 204 25.92 10.85 15.01
C GLN A 204 24.44 10.78 14.57
N ASN A 205 23.70 11.90 14.64
CA ASN A 205 22.30 11.98 14.18
C ASN A 205 22.20 11.78 12.66
N ALA A 206 23.16 12.30 11.89
CA ALA A 206 23.24 12.04 10.45
C ALA A 206 23.48 10.54 10.14
N LEU A 207 24.31 9.85 10.94
CA LEU A 207 24.52 8.41 10.81
C LEU A 207 23.26 7.59 11.15
N ILE A 208 22.52 7.96 12.20
CA ILE A 208 21.23 7.31 12.53
C ILE A 208 20.28 7.44 11.33
N ALA A 209 20.07 8.65 10.83
CA ALA A 209 19.21 8.89 9.67
C ALA A 209 19.67 8.15 8.40
N MET A 210 20.99 8.04 8.19
CA MET A 210 21.57 7.28 7.08
C MET A 210 21.26 5.78 7.18
N TYR A 211 21.51 5.16 8.34
CA TYR A 211 21.25 3.73 8.52
C TYR A 211 19.76 3.41 8.48
N THR A 212 18.91 4.27 9.02
CA THR A 212 17.45 4.18 8.85
C THR A 212 17.07 4.16 7.37
N LYS A 213 17.60 5.08 6.55
CA LYS A 213 17.31 5.13 5.12
C LYS A 213 17.80 3.90 4.36
N PHE A 214 18.88 3.27 4.82
CA PHE A 214 19.37 2.00 4.28
C PHE A 214 18.58 0.77 4.77
N SER A 215 17.47 0.96 5.50
CA SER A 215 16.69 -0.11 6.13
C SER A 215 17.51 -0.97 7.11
N ARG A 216 18.54 -0.38 7.72
CA ARG A 216 19.49 -1.04 8.64
C ARG A 216 19.30 -0.52 10.06
N ILE A 217 18.16 -0.88 10.66
CA ILE A 217 17.76 -0.36 11.97
C ILE A 217 18.71 -0.76 13.10
N ASN A 218 19.33 -1.94 13.01
CA ASN A 218 20.26 -2.44 14.03
C ASN A 218 21.54 -1.60 14.09
N GLU A 219 22.10 -1.22 12.95
CA GLU A 219 23.23 -0.31 12.88
C GLU A 219 22.86 1.10 13.35
N ALA A 220 21.65 1.58 13.03
CA ALA A 220 21.14 2.85 13.55
C ALA A 220 21.03 2.82 15.09
N LEU A 221 20.50 1.74 15.65
CA LEU A 221 20.41 1.52 17.10
C LEU A 221 21.79 1.47 17.76
N ALA A 222 22.77 0.80 17.13
CA ALA A 222 24.14 0.74 17.65
C ALA A 222 24.78 2.14 17.76
N VAL A 223 24.58 2.99 16.75
CA VAL A 223 25.01 4.41 16.78
C VAL A 223 24.29 5.15 17.91
N PHE A 224 22.96 5.01 17.98
CA PHE A 224 22.13 5.67 18.99
C PHE A 224 22.54 5.30 20.42
N LEU A 225 22.76 4.01 20.72
CA LEU A 225 23.18 3.55 22.04
C LEU A 225 24.54 4.11 22.45
N ARG A 226 25.46 4.33 21.50
CA ARG A 226 26.79 4.90 21.76
C ARG A 226 26.77 6.39 22.15
N ILE A 227 25.69 7.12 21.84
CA ILE A 227 25.56 8.53 22.21
C ILE A 227 25.36 8.65 23.72
N LYS A 228 26.35 9.24 24.42
CA LYS A 228 26.33 9.44 25.89
C LYS A 228 25.18 10.32 26.35
N SER A 229 24.99 11.47 25.71
CA SER A 229 23.92 12.43 25.99
C SER A 229 23.12 12.68 24.73
N LYS A 230 21.93 12.10 24.64
CA LYS A 230 21.05 12.16 23.48
C LYS A 230 20.22 13.45 23.52
N ASP A 231 20.14 14.15 22.40
CA ASP A 231 19.27 15.31 22.24
C ASP A 231 17.92 14.91 21.64
N LEU A 232 17.00 15.88 21.50
CA LEU A 232 15.70 15.66 20.87
C LEU A 232 15.84 15.06 19.46
N ILE A 233 16.87 15.44 18.71
CA ILE A 233 17.10 14.98 17.33
C ILE A 233 17.54 13.51 17.32
N SER A 234 18.39 13.08 18.26
CA SER A 234 18.78 11.67 18.41
C SER A 234 17.54 10.80 18.66
N TRP A 235 16.68 11.21 19.59
CA TRP A 235 15.45 10.48 19.90
C TRP A 235 14.45 10.51 18.76
N SER A 236 14.21 11.68 18.15
CA SER A 236 13.27 11.82 17.04
C SER A 236 13.69 11.00 15.83
N SER A 237 14.99 10.97 15.51
CA SER A 237 15.54 10.18 14.40
C SER A 237 15.34 8.68 14.63
N MET A 238 15.49 8.22 15.88
CA MET A 238 15.28 6.81 16.23
C MET A 238 13.79 6.43 16.20
N VAL A 239 12.91 7.25 16.76
CA VAL A 239 11.45 7.03 16.72
C VAL A 239 10.93 7.04 15.27
N ALA A 240 11.38 8.01 14.47
CA ALA A 240 11.05 8.08 13.05
C ALA A 240 11.57 6.85 12.30
N GLY A 241 12.79 6.39 12.61
CA GLY A 241 13.36 5.22 11.95
C GLY A 241 12.65 3.92 12.27
N TYR A 242 12.28 3.70 13.53
CA TYR A 242 11.44 2.56 13.90
C TYR A 242 10.07 2.63 13.21
N SER A 243 9.41 3.80 13.20
CA SER A 243 8.12 3.96 12.55
C SER A 243 8.17 3.74 11.03
N GLN A 244 9.20 4.24 10.35
CA GLN A 244 9.35 4.12 8.89
C GLN A 244 9.63 2.69 8.44
N LEU A 245 10.30 1.89 9.28
CA LEU A 245 10.71 0.53 8.95
C LEU A 245 9.75 -0.54 9.48
N GLY A 246 8.59 -0.15 10.04
CA GLY A 246 7.58 -1.09 10.52
C GLY A 246 7.89 -1.76 11.87
N TYR A 247 8.66 -1.09 12.73
CA TYR A 247 8.93 -1.52 14.11
C TYR A 247 8.11 -0.66 15.08
N GLU A 248 6.79 -0.72 14.99
CA GLU A 248 5.91 0.24 15.66
C GLU A 248 5.96 0.15 17.19
N LEU A 249 6.08 -1.06 17.74
CA LEU A 249 6.16 -1.27 19.19
C LEU A 249 7.47 -0.70 19.75
N GLU A 250 8.57 -0.87 19.03
CA GLU A 250 9.88 -0.28 19.36
C GLU A 250 9.83 1.24 19.26
N ALA A 251 9.13 1.80 18.27
CA ALA A 251 8.91 3.24 18.15
C ALA A 251 8.19 3.81 19.40
N LEU A 252 7.11 3.14 19.84
CA LEU A 252 6.37 3.52 21.04
C LEU A 252 7.18 3.34 22.33
N SER A 253 7.96 2.26 22.42
CA SER A 253 8.86 2.01 23.55
C SER A 253 9.95 3.07 23.66
N CYS A 254 10.58 3.41 22.53
CA CYS A 254 11.58 4.47 22.41
C CYS A 254 10.99 5.85 22.79
N PHE A 255 9.77 6.15 22.34
CA PHE A 255 9.06 7.37 22.71
C PHE A 255 8.76 7.43 24.22
N ARG A 256 8.32 6.31 24.82
CA ARG A 256 8.10 6.21 26.27
C ARG A 256 9.39 6.40 27.06
N GLU A 257 10.50 5.81 26.60
CA GLU A 257 11.81 5.99 27.23
C GLU A 257 12.26 7.46 27.18
N MET A 258 12.11 8.12 26.02
CA MET A 258 12.41 9.54 25.84
C MET A 258 11.65 10.41 26.86
N LEU A 259 10.35 10.14 27.08
CA LEU A 259 9.53 10.84 28.09
C LEU A 259 10.01 10.58 29.52
N SER A 260 10.39 9.33 29.83
CA SER A 260 10.86 8.94 31.17
C SER A 260 12.19 9.62 31.56
N ARG A 261 13.03 9.94 30.56
CA ARG A 261 14.32 10.63 30.73
C ARG A 261 14.19 12.15 30.84
N GLY A 262 12.98 12.69 30.89
CA GLY A 262 12.73 14.11 31.16
C GLY A 262 12.83 15.05 29.96
N ILE A 263 12.71 14.53 28.72
CA ILE A 263 12.72 15.35 27.51
C ILE A 263 11.31 15.90 27.27
N TYR A 264 11.03 17.07 27.84
CA TYR A 264 9.70 17.71 27.83
C TYR A 264 9.54 18.85 26.81
N LYS A 265 10.34 18.88 25.75
CA LYS A 265 10.11 19.77 24.60
C LYS A 265 9.98 18.94 23.34
N LEU A 266 8.88 18.21 23.25
CA LEU A 266 8.53 17.49 22.04
C LEU A 266 8.10 18.49 20.97
N ASN A 267 8.50 18.20 19.73
CA ASN A 267 8.08 18.96 18.56
C ASN A 267 7.06 18.16 17.74
N GLU A 268 6.46 18.83 16.78
CA GLU A 268 5.46 18.32 15.84
C GLU A 268 5.93 17.05 15.11
N PHE A 269 7.21 16.97 14.75
CA PHE A 269 7.80 15.84 14.02
C PHE A 269 7.80 14.53 14.80
N VAL A 270 8.13 14.58 16.11
CA VAL A 270 8.11 13.37 16.94
C VAL A 270 6.68 12.82 17.04
N PHE A 271 5.70 13.69 17.29
CA PHE A 271 4.30 13.27 17.34
C PHE A 271 3.84 12.69 16.01
N GLY A 272 4.20 13.29 14.87
CA GLY A 272 3.90 12.73 13.55
C GLY A 272 4.44 11.30 13.37
N SER A 273 5.70 11.04 13.77
CA SER A 273 6.27 9.69 13.71
C SER A 273 5.57 8.70 14.66
N VAL A 274 5.20 9.13 15.86
CA VAL A 274 4.49 8.28 16.83
C VAL A 274 3.06 7.98 16.35
N PHE A 275 2.34 8.96 15.81
CA PHE A 275 1.01 8.72 15.23
C PHE A 275 1.09 7.80 14.02
N SER A 276 2.13 7.91 13.19
CA SER A 276 2.38 6.96 12.10
C SER A 276 2.59 5.53 12.62
N ALA A 277 3.31 5.34 13.74
CA ALA A 277 3.43 4.03 14.37
C ALA A 277 2.09 3.52 14.93
N CYS A 278 1.32 4.36 15.63
CA CYS A 278 -0.02 3.99 16.12
C CYS A 278 -0.97 3.63 14.96
N ARG A 279 -0.90 4.38 13.86
CA ARG A 279 -1.67 4.16 12.63
C ARG A 279 -1.37 2.80 12.03
N SER A 280 -0.09 2.43 11.90
CA SER A 280 0.33 1.13 11.36
C SER A 280 -0.08 -0.04 12.26
N LEU A 281 -0.09 0.13 13.59
CA LEU A 281 -0.60 -0.89 14.52
C LEU A 281 -2.11 -1.10 14.45
N ALA A 282 -2.86 -0.17 13.85
CA ALA A 282 -4.33 -0.14 13.84
C ALA A 282 -4.97 -0.23 15.24
N GLN A 283 -4.26 0.23 16.29
CA GLN A 283 -4.74 0.24 17.68
C GLN A 283 -5.03 1.67 18.15
N ALA A 284 -6.31 2.05 18.09
CA ALA A 284 -6.77 3.41 18.40
C ALA A 284 -6.47 3.88 19.83
N GLU A 285 -6.39 2.96 20.80
CA GLU A 285 -6.18 3.30 22.22
C GLU A 285 -4.80 3.93 22.48
N TYR A 286 -3.74 3.43 21.84
CA TYR A 286 -2.43 4.09 21.90
C TYR A 286 -2.51 5.47 21.26
N GLY A 287 -3.12 5.56 20.08
CA GLY A 287 -3.34 6.83 19.38
C GLY A 287 -4.05 7.88 20.24
N ARG A 288 -5.09 7.48 20.99
CA ARG A 288 -5.85 8.36 21.89
C ARG A 288 -5.01 8.89 23.05
N GLN A 289 -4.18 8.04 23.66
CA GLN A 289 -3.27 8.47 24.74
C GLN A 289 -2.24 9.49 24.23
N ILE A 290 -1.64 9.22 23.06
CA ILE A 290 -0.67 10.11 22.43
C ILE A 290 -1.32 11.42 21.98
N HIS A 291 -2.57 11.38 21.50
CA HIS A 291 -3.34 12.59 21.18
C HIS A 291 -3.62 13.44 22.43
N GLY A 292 -4.02 12.84 23.55
CA GLY A 292 -4.14 13.58 24.82
C GLY A 292 -2.81 14.23 25.24
N LEU A 293 -1.69 13.55 24.99
CA LEU A 293 -0.37 14.09 25.26
C LEU A 293 -0.01 15.26 24.32
N SER A 294 -0.26 15.17 23.02
CA SER A 294 0.04 16.26 22.08
C SER A 294 -0.74 17.55 22.41
N LEU A 295 -1.99 17.42 22.86
CA LEU A 295 -2.79 18.53 23.38
C LEU A 295 -2.13 19.17 24.61
N LYS A 296 -1.60 18.37 25.55
CA LYS A 296 -0.90 18.86 26.75
C LYS A 296 0.38 19.62 26.41
N PHE A 297 1.03 19.29 25.29
CA PHE A 297 2.19 20.02 24.76
C PHE A 297 1.81 21.26 23.93
N GLY A 298 0.52 21.59 23.82
CA GLY A 298 0.04 22.79 23.10
C GLY A 298 -0.01 22.62 21.58
N LEU A 299 0.09 21.40 21.06
CA LEU A 299 0.10 21.10 19.63
C LEU A 299 -1.30 20.80 19.06
N GLY A 300 -2.37 21.19 19.76
CA GLY A 300 -3.75 20.88 19.36
C GLY A 300 -4.23 21.59 18.09
N PHE A 301 -3.69 22.76 17.79
CA PHE A 301 -4.03 23.54 16.58
C PHE A 301 -2.97 23.41 15.47
N ASP A 302 -1.91 22.64 15.72
CA ASP A 302 -0.80 22.47 14.77
C ASP A 302 -1.26 21.64 13.55
N ALA A 303 -1.02 22.14 12.35
CA ALA A 303 -1.50 21.50 11.12
C ALA A 303 -0.82 20.16 10.87
N PHE A 304 0.48 20.03 11.17
CA PHE A 304 1.22 18.79 10.95
C PHE A 304 0.76 17.69 11.92
N VAL A 305 0.65 18.03 13.21
CA VAL A 305 0.15 17.08 14.23
C VAL A 305 -1.32 16.75 13.99
N GLY A 306 -2.16 17.75 13.72
CA GLY A 306 -3.59 17.53 13.47
C GLY A 306 -3.85 16.66 12.23
N CYS A 307 -3.07 16.83 11.16
CA CYS A 307 -3.10 15.94 10.00
C CYS A 307 -2.73 14.49 10.39
N ALA A 308 -1.63 14.31 11.15
CA ALA A 308 -1.20 12.98 11.60
C ALA A 308 -2.21 12.30 12.53
N VAL A 309 -2.86 13.04 13.43
CA VAL A 309 -3.93 12.54 14.29
C VAL A 309 -5.16 12.15 13.48
N THR A 310 -5.55 12.97 12.49
CA THR A 310 -6.68 12.70 11.60
C THR A 310 -6.45 11.41 10.82
N ASP A 311 -5.29 11.26 10.19
CA ASP A 311 -4.90 10.06 9.44
C ASP A 311 -4.85 8.81 10.34
N MET A 312 -4.31 8.95 11.56
CA MET A 312 -4.25 7.85 12.53
C MET A 312 -5.65 7.36 12.92
N TYR A 313 -6.57 8.25 13.32
CA TYR A 313 -7.94 7.84 13.67
C TYR A 313 -8.70 7.28 12.48
N ALA A 314 -8.53 7.88 11.31
CA ALA A 314 -9.14 7.43 10.07
C ALA A 314 -8.77 5.98 9.75
N ARG A 315 -7.49 5.64 9.79
CA ARG A 315 -6.99 4.27 9.55
C ARG A 315 -7.38 3.28 10.63
N CYS A 316 -7.61 3.73 11.86
CA CYS A 316 -8.16 2.90 12.94
C CYS A 316 -9.69 2.75 12.86
N ALA A 317 -10.34 3.17 11.77
CA ALA A 317 -11.79 3.18 11.57
C ALA A 317 -12.59 4.03 12.59
N TRP A 318 -11.95 4.98 13.27
CA TRP A 318 -12.60 5.90 14.21
C TRP A 318 -12.92 7.23 13.52
N LEU A 319 -13.77 7.17 12.49
CA LEU A 319 -14.06 8.27 11.57
C LEU A 319 -14.61 9.52 12.28
N HIS A 320 -15.41 9.34 13.33
CA HIS A 320 -15.92 10.47 14.11
C HIS A 320 -14.78 11.25 14.81
N SER A 321 -13.85 10.53 15.46
CA SER A 321 -12.69 11.14 16.10
C SER A 321 -11.74 11.78 15.08
N ALA A 322 -11.56 11.16 13.90
CA ALA A 322 -10.79 11.76 12.80
C ALA A 322 -11.38 13.10 12.37
N ARG A 323 -12.71 13.16 12.16
CA ARG A 323 -13.42 14.40 11.83
C ARG A 323 -13.27 15.46 12.93
N THR A 324 -13.41 15.08 14.20
CA THR A 324 -13.23 16.02 15.32
C THR A 324 -11.81 16.59 15.34
N ALA A 325 -10.78 15.75 15.18
CA ALA A 325 -9.40 16.19 15.15
C ALA A 325 -9.12 17.14 13.98
N PHE A 326 -9.66 16.85 12.80
CA PHE A 326 -9.52 17.70 11.62
C PHE A 326 -10.07 19.12 11.84
N TYR A 327 -11.28 19.25 12.41
CA TYR A 327 -11.87 20.57 12.67
C TYR A 327 -11.21 21.34 13.83
N GLN A 328 -10.31 20.71 14.59
CA GLN A 328 -9.46 21.40 15.56
C GLN A 328 -8.22 22.04 14.92
N ILE A 329 -7.87 21.68 13.68
CA ILE A 329 -6.74 22.26 12.96
C ILE A 329 -7.00 23.74 12.69
N GLY A 330 -6.06 24.62 13.06
CA GLY A 330 -6.24 26.06 12.91
C GLY A 330 -6.34 26.51 11.44
N ASN A 331 -5.51 25.95 10.56
CA ASN A 331 -5.55 26.20 9.12
C ASN A 331 -5.25 24.90 8.36
N PRO A 332 -6.26 24.08 8.04
CA PRO A 332 -6.06 22.81 7.37
C PRO A 332 -5.58 23.02 5.94
N ASP A 333 -4.44 22.43 5.62
CA ASP A 333 -3.85 22.42 4.29
C ASP A 333 -4.39 21.27 3.42
N LEU A 334 -3.95 21.24 2.16
CA LEU A 334 -4.34 20.21 1.19
C LEU A 334 -4.08 18.78 1.71
N VAL A 335 -2.96 18.58 2.42
CA VAL A 335 -2.57 17.28 2.98
C VAL A 335 -3.55 16.83 4.07
N SER A 336 -3.96 17.76 4.94
CA SER A 336 -4.97 17.50 5.98
C SER A 336 -6.31 17.08 5.38
N TRP A 337 -6.76 17.76 4.32
CA TRP A 337 -7.99 17.40 3.60
C TRP A 337 -7.88 16.02 2.93
N ASN A 338 -6.75 15.74 2.28
CA ASN A 338 -6.49 14.45 1.65
C ASN A 338 -6.51 13.31 2.68
N ALA A 339 -5.92 13.51 3.87
CA ALA A 339 -5.96 12.54 4.96
C ALA A 339 -7.39 12.23 5.42
N LEU A 340 -8.23 13.26 5.58
CA LEU A 340 -9.61 13.09 5.99
C LEU A 340 -10.44 12.38 4.90
N ILE A 341 -10.34 12.81 3.63
CA ILE A 341 -11.06 12.21 2.50
C ILE A 341 -10.64 10.75 2.33
N ALA A 342 -9.34 10.46 2.37
CA ALA A 342 -8.83 9.09 2.33
C ALA A 342 -9.40 8.26 3.50
N GLY A 343 -9.48 8.84 4.69
CA GLY A 343 -10.05 8.17 5.85
C GLY A 343 -11.49 7.70 5.65
N PHE A 344 -12.37 8.57 5.18
CA PHE A 344 -13.76 8.20 4.87
C PHE A 344 -13.86 7.26 3.66
N ALA A 345 -13.00 7.46 2.65
CA ALA A 345 -12.94 6.57 1.49
C ALA A 345 -12.57 5.12 1.87
N TYR A 346 -11.50 4.92 2.63
CA TYR A 346 -11.09 3.60 3.13
C TYR A 346 -12.07 3.05 4.18
N GLY A 347 -12.75 3.93 4.93
CA GLY A 347 -13.80 3.57 5.88
C GLY A 347 -15.08 3.05 5.24
N GLY A 348 -15.18 3.08 3.90
CA GLY A 348 -16.35 2.58 3.16
C GLY A 348 -17.54 3.53 3.14
N ASP A 349 -17.32 4.83 3.38
CA ASP A 349 -18.36 5.87 3.32
C ASP A 349 -18.11 6.81 2.12
N PRO A 350 -18.51 6.41 0.89
CA PRO A 350 -18.25 7.18 -0.32
C PRO A 350 -19.05 8.50 -0.38
N GLU A 351 -20.21 8.55 0.26
CA GLU A 351 -21.05 9.76 0.27
C GLU A 351 -20.38 10.88 1.06
N GLU A 352 -19.87 10.54 2.24
CA GLU A 352 -19.17 11.52 3.08
C GLU A 352 -17.84 11.94 2.46
N ALA A 353 -17.09 11.03 1.83
CA ALA A 353 -15.87 11.38 1.09
C ALA A 353 -16.15 12.42 -0.02
N ILE A 354 -17.26 12.28 -0.75
CA ILE A 354 -17.70 13.27 -1.76
C ILE A 354 -18.14 14.58 -1.11
N SER A 355 -18.85 14.52 0.02
CA SER A 355 -19.26 15.72 0.77
C SER A 355 -18.03 16.55 1.18
N LEU A 356 -17.01 15.90 1.72
CA LEU A 356 -15.74 16.54 2.11
C LEU A 356 -14.99 17.09 0.90
N PHE A 357 -14.94 16.35 -0.21
CA PHE A 357 -14.36 16.83 -1.46
C PHE A 357 -15.09 18.09 -1.99
N SER A 358 -16.42 18.12 -1.88
CA SER A 358 -17.22 19.29 -2.25
C SER A 358 -16.90 20.48 -1.35
N GLN A 359 -16.84 20.29 -0.03
CA GLN A 359 -16.46 21.32 0.94
C GLN A 359 -15.08 21.91 0.64
N MET A 360 -14.07 21.07 0.42
CA MET A 360 -12.71 21.48 0.03
C MET A 360 -12.72 22.37 -1.21
N ARG A 361 -13.51 22.01 -2.23
CA ARG A 361 -13.67 22.82 -3.45
C ARG A 361 -14.38 24.15 -3.21
N THR A 362 -15.39 24.19 -2.33
CA THR A 362 -16.07 25.46 -1.98
C THR A 362 -15.14 26.45 -1.27
N LEU A 363 -14.13 25.95 -0.57
CA LEU A 363 -13.05 26.75 0.05
C LEU A 363 -11.98 27.20 -0.96
N ARG A 364 -12.16 26.91 -2.26
CA ARG A 364 -11.24 27.25 -3.36
C ARG A 364 -9.85 26.60 -3.24
N LEU A 365 -9.76 25.48 -2.52
CA LEU A 365 -8.59 24.62 -2.58
C LEU A 365 -8.64 23.82 -3.88
N THR A 366 -7.53 23.77 -4.60
CA THR A 366 -7.41 22.98 -5.83
C THR A 366 -7.05 21.54 -5.47
N PRO A 367 -7.89 20.55 -5.81
CA PRO A 367 -7.53 19.14 -5.66
C PRO A 367 -6.26 18.79 -6.43
N ASP A 368 -5.47 17.86 -5.88
CA ASP A 368 -4.31 17.27 -6.54
C ASP A 368 -4.58 15.79 -6.91
N ASP A 369 -3.59 15.13 -7.51
CA ASP A 369 -3.67 13.72 -7.87
C ASP A 369 -3.98 12.84 -6.65
N VAL A 370 -3.43 13.19 -5.48
CA VAL A 370 -3.62 12.47 -4.22
C VAL A 370 -5.07 12.59 -3.76
N THR A 371 -5.69 13.77 -3.88
CA THR A 371 -7.12 13.97 -3.56
C THR A 371 -7.99 13.03 -4.40
N ILE A 372 -7.75 13.00 -5.72
CA ILE A 372 -8.56 12.22 -6.67
C ILE A 372 -8.39 10.73 -6.43
N ARG A 373 -7.15 10.25 -6.27
CA ARG A 373 -6.89 8.84 -5.98
C ARG A 373 -7.54 8.41 -4.67
N SER A 374 -7.42 9.23 -3.63
CA SER A 374 -8.06 8.97 -2.33
C SER A 374 -9.57 8.86 -2.46
N LEU A 375 -10.21 9.73 -3.25
CA LEU A 375 -11.65 9.70 -3.48
C LEU A 375 -12.09 8.46 -4.29
N LEU A 376 -11.35 8.11 -5.34
CA LEU A 376 -11.67 6.96 -6.20
C LEU A 376 -11.58 5.62 -5.44
N CYS A 377 -10.70 5.51 -4.44
CA CYS A 377 -10.62 4.35 -3.56
C CYS A 377 -11.90 4.11 -2.72
N ALA A 378 -12.79 5.11 -2.60
CA ALA A 378 -14.07 4.95 -1.89
C ALA A 378 -15.08 4.09 -2.66
N PHE A 379 -14.94 3.98 -3.98
CA PHE A 379 -15.94 3.35 -4.85
C PHE A 379 -15.54 1.91 -5.17
N VAL A 380 -15.75 1.00 -4.20
CA VAL A 380 -15.33 -0.41 -4.31
C VAL A 380 -16.49 -1.35 -4.65
N SER A 381 -17.74 -0.88 -4.58
CA SER A 381 -18.93 -1.71 -4.79
C SER A 381 -19.70 -1.33 -6.06
N PRO A 382 -20.43 -2.27 -6.68
CA PRO A 382 -21.33 -1.95 -7.81
C PRO A 382 -22.36 -0.85 -7.48
N SER A 383 -22.76 -0.72 -6.21
CA SER A 383 -23.66 0.35 -5.76
C SER A 383 -23.02 1.75 -5.84
N ALA A 384 -21.70 1.85 -5.72
CA ALA A 384 -20.96 3.10 -5.74
C ALA A 384 -20.54 3.54 -7.16
N LEU A 385 -20.77 2.69 -8.18
CA LEU A 385 -20.36 2.93 -9.57
C LEU A 385 -20.88 4.27 -10.12
N PHE A 386 -22.13 4.64 -9.79
CA PHE A 386 -22.72 5.90 -10.25
C PHE A 386 -21.92 7.12 -9.76
N LEU A 387 -21.53 7.13 -8.49
CA LEU A 387 -20.70 8.18 -7.90
C LEU A 387 -19.29 8.16 -8.49
N GLY A 388 -18.71 6.97 -8.69
CA GLY A 388 -17.43 6.80 -9.37
C GLY A 388 -17.42 7.39 -10.79
N LYS A 389 -18.47 7.19 -11.59
CA LYS A 389 -18.61 7.78 -12.92
C LYS A 389 -18.70 9.32 -12.89
N GLN A 390 -19.29 9.90 -11.85
CA GLN A 390 -19.31 11.37 -11.67
C GLN A 390 -17.90 11.92 -11.40
N VAL A 391 -17.12 11.25 -10.55
CA VAL A 391 -15.73 11.63 -10.27
C VAL A 391 -14.87 11.42 -11.52
N HIS A 392 -15.05 10.34 -12.27
CA HIS A 392 -14.36 10.12 -13.55
C HIS A 392 -14.64 11.27 -14.55
N CYS A 393 -15.89 11.74 -14.66
CA CYS A 393 -16.20 12.91 -15.48
C CYS A 393 -15.45 14.17 -15.01
N TYR A 394 -15.22 14.34 -13.71
CA TYR A 394 -14.41 15.43 -13.17
C TYR A 394 -12.92 15.28 -13.52
N VAL A 395 -12.39 14.04 -13.45
CA VAL A 395 -11.00 13.72 -13.84
C VAL A 395 -10.72 14.15 -15.27
N ILE A 396 -11.58 13.76 -16.22
CA ILE A 396 -11.46 14.14 -17.64
C ILE A 396 -11.54 15.67 -17.81
N LYS A 397 -12.50 16.33 -17.14
CA LYS A 397 -12.68 17.79 -17.25
C LYS A 397 -11.50 18.59 -16.67
N SER A 398 -10.76 17.99 -15.75
CA SER A 398 -9.65 18.64 -15.04
C SER A 398 -8.27 18.27 -15.62
N GLY A 399 -8.22 17.33 -16.57
CA GLY A 399 -6.98 16.87 -17.22
C GLY A 399 -6.18 15.85 -16.40
N PHE A 400 -6.75 15.30 -15.32
CA PHE A 400 -6.10 14.29 -14.48
C PHE A 400 -6.04 12.90 -15.15
N ASP A 401 -6.81 12.69 -16.23
CA ASP A 401 -6.78 11.46 -17.06
C ASP A 401 -5.42 11.23 -17.74
N LEU A 402 -4.63 12.29 -17.90
CA LEU A 402 -3.28 12.22 -18.45
C LEU A 402 -2.26 11.64 -17.45
N GLU A 403 -2.59 11.60 -16.16
CA GLU A 403 -1.74 11.07 -15.11
C GLU A 403 -1.96 9.56 -14.91
N ILE A 404 -0.90 8.77 -15.13
CA ILE A 404 -0.96 7.30 -15.06
C ILE A 404 -1.45 6.83 -13.67
N SER A 405 -1.04 7.50 -12.60
CA SER A 405 -1.43 7.16 -11.22
C SER A 405 -2.95 7.28 -10.99
N VAL A 406 -3.59 8.31 -11.56
CA VAL A 406 -5.04 8.51 -11.48
C VAL A 406 -5.75 7.46 -12.34
N SER A 407 -5.28 7.23 -13.56
CA SER A 407 -5.85 6.22 -14.46
C SER A 407 -5.74 4.79 -13.92
N ASN A 408 -4.67 4.44 -13.22
CA ASN A 408 -4.52 3.16 -12.51
C ASN A 408 -5.58 3.02 -11.39
N THR A 409 -5.88 4.12 -10.69
CA THR A 409 -6.90 4.13 -9.63
C THR A 409 -8.31 4.05 -10.21
N LEU A 410 -8.58 4.72 -11.35
CA LEU A 410 -9.83 4.57 -12.10
C LEU A 410 -10.03 3.13 -12.57
N LEU A 411 -8.99 2.50 -13.13
CA LEU A 411 -9.04 1.12 -13.59
C LEU A 411 -9.39 0.18 -12.43
N SER A 412 -8.74 0.36 -11.28
CA SER A 412 -9.03 -0.41 -10.06
C SER A 412 -10.46 -0.17 -9.55
N MET A 413 -10.97 1.07 -9.61
CA MET A 413 -12.33 1.42 -9.24
C MET A 413 -13.37 0.71 -10.11
N TYR A 414 -13.21 0.77 -11.43
CA TYR A 414 -14.12 0.09 -12.36
C TYR A 414 -14.05 -1.44 -12.22
N ALA A 415 -12.85 -1.99 -12.01
CA ALA A 415 -12.65 -3.41 -11.74
C ALA A 415 -13.40 -3.88 -10.49
N ASN A 416 -13.28 -3.14 -9.38
CA ASN A 416 -13.95 -3.43 -8.12
C ASN A 416 -15.48 -3.25 -8.22
N CYS A 417 -15.95 -2.32 -9.05
CA CYS A 417 -17.38 -2.12 -9.33
C CYS A 417 -17.97 -3.14 -10.31
N SER A 418 -17.20 -4.14 -10.73
CA SER A 418 -17.61 -5.17 -11.71
C SER A 418 -17.97 -4.63 -13.10
N ASP A 419 -17.34 -3.52 -13.53
CA ASP A 419 -17.55 -2.90 -14.86
C ASP A 419 -16.26 -3.03 -15.71
N LEU A 420 -15.98 -4.26 -16.18
CA LEU A 420 -14.82 -4.56 -17.04
C LEU A 420 -14.77 -3.76 -18.34
N PRO A 421 -15.89 -3.51 -19.06
CA PRO A 421 -15.83 -2.78 -20.32
C PRO A 421 -15.23 -1.38 -20.17
N ASP A 422 -15.65 -0.62 -19.15
CA ASP A 422 -15.10 0.70 -18.88
C ASP A 422 -13.65 0.61 -18.34
N ALA A 423 -13.32 -0.40 -17.52
CA ALA A 423 -11.94 -0.63 -17.08
C ALA A 423 -10.98 -0.91 -18.25
N TYR A 424 -11.39 -1.76 -19.19
CA TYR A 424 -10.61 -2.10 -20.38
C TYR A 424 -10.49 -0.91 -21.35
N LYS A 425 -11.53 -0.07 -21.44
CA LYS A 425 -11.48 1.16 -22.22
C LYS A 425 -10.40 2.11 -21.69
N ILE A 426 -10.35 2.34 -20.38
CA ILE A 426 -9.31 3.17 -19.75
C ILE A 426 -7.93 2.56 -19.99
N PHE A 427 -7.80 1.25 -19.85
CA PHE A 427 -6.54 0.55 -20.13
C PHE A 427 -6.05 0.79 -21.55
N ASN A 428 -6.93 0.68 -22.55
CA ASN A 428 -6.58 0.93 -23.96
C ASN A 428 -6.14 2.37 -24.21
N GLU A 429 -6.74 3.35 -23.51
CA GLU A 429 -6.35 4.76 -23.60
C GLU A 429 -4.93 4.98 -23.04
N ILE A 430 -4.55 4.30 -21.95
CA ILE A 430 -3.22 4.42 -21.32
C ILE A 430 -2.17 3.43 -21.81
N GLN A 431 -2.55 2.41 -22.61
CA GLN A 431 -1.73 1.24 -22.94
C GLN A 431 -0.30 1.57 -23.38
N LYS A 432 -0.12 2.62 -24.20
CA LYS A 432 1.20 3.04 -24.72
C LYS A 432 2.15 3.55 -23.63
N LYS A 433 1.61 4.04 -22.52
CA LYS A 433 2.35 4.58 -21.37
C LYS A 433 2.12 3.74 -20.10
N ALA A 434 1.47 2.58 -20.22
CA ALA A 434 1.11 1.74 -19.10
C ALA A 434 2.35 1.26 -18.36
N ASP A 435 2.36 1.46 -17.06
CA ASP A 435 3.38 0.93 -16.17
C ASP A 435 2.99 -0.45 -15.66
N LEU A 436 3.87 -1.05 -14.86
CA LEU A 436 3.65 -2.37 -14.27
C LEU A 436 2.39 -2.40 -13.38
N VAL A 437 2.05 -1.28 -12.73
CA VAL A 437 0.84 -1.14 -11.90
C VAL A 437 -0.41 -1.17 -12.78
N SER A 438 -0.41 -0.48 -13.93
CA SER A 438 -1.50 -0.53 -14.92
C SER A 438 -1.76 -1.96 -15.40
N TRP A 439 -0.70 -2.68 -15.78
CA TRP A 439 -0.80 -4.07 -16.25
C TRP A 439 -1.28 -5.02 -15.17
N ASN A 440 -0.74 -4.92 -13.96
CA ASN A 440 -1.17 -5.76 -12.85
C ASN A 440 -2.62 -5.49 -12.45
N ALA A 441 -3.07 -4.23 -12.49
CA ALA A 441 -4.45 -3.89 -12.18
C ALA A 441 -5.45 -4.47 -13.21
N ILE A 442 -5.15 -4.41 -14.51
CA ILE A 442 -6.04 -5.02 -15.53
C ILE A 442 -6.01 -6.55 -15.47
N LEU A 443 -4.85 -7.17 -15.26
CA LEU A 443 -4.74 -8.63 -15.09
C LEU A 443 -5.55 -9.10 -13.88
N THR A 444 -5.46 -8.39 -12.76
CA THR A 444 -6.23 -8.68 -11.54
C THR A 444 -7.73 -8.54 -11.78
N ALA A 445 -8.15 -7.49 -12.50
CA ALA A 445 -9.55 -7.25 -12.83
C ALA A 445 -10.18 -8.41 -13.63
N PHE A 446 -9.49 -8.85 -14.70
CA PHE A 446 -9.95 -9.97 -15.53
C PHE A 446 -9.90 -11.30 -14.76
N LEU A 447 -8.88 -11.51 -13.92
CA LEU A 447 -8.79 -12.70 -13.08
C LEU A 447 -9.96 -12.79 -12.09
N GLN A 448 -10.33 -11.70 -11.43
CA GLN A 448 -11.42 -11.68 -10.45
C GLN A 448 -12.77 -12.02 -11.08
N GLN A 449 -13.04 -11.54 -12.29
CA GLN A 449 -14.33 -11.73 -12.98
C GLN A 449 -14.41 -13.04 -13.78
N SER A 450 -13.43 -13.94 -13.59
CA SER A 450 -13.39 -15.30 -14.16
C SER A 450 -13.23 -15.38 -15.69
N GLU A 451 -12.82 -14.29 -16.33
CA GLU A 451 -12.40 -14.24 -17.74
C GLU A 451 -10.93 -14.66 -17.87
N SER A 452 -10.63 -15.89 -17.42
CA SER A 452 -9.26 -16.37 -17.22
C SER A 452 -8.46 -16.49 -18.53
N GLY A 453 -9.13 -16.67 -19.67
CA GLY A 453 -8.49 -16.72 -20.99
C GLY A 453 -7.90 -15.38 -21.44
N GLU A 454 -8.57 -14.27 -21.12
CA GLU A 454 -8.12 -12.93 -21.48
C GLU A 454 -6.88 -12.49 -20.68
N VAL A 455 -6.69 -13.05 -19.47
CA VAL A 455 -5.47 -12.82 -18.66
C VAL A 455 -4.22 -13.24 -19.43
N PHE A 456 -4.26 -14.39 -20.12
CA PHE A 456 -3.12 -14.86 -20.94
C PHE A 456 -2.88 -13.98 -22.17
N SER A 457 -3.95 -13.45 -22.78
CA SER A 457 -3.86 -12.51 -23.91
C SER A 457 -3.20 -11.19 -23.48
N LEU A 458 -3.67 -10.61 -22.38
CA LEU A 458 -3.11 -9.39 -21.79
C LEU A 458 -1.65 -9.58 -21.37
N PHE A 459 -1.30 -10.73 -20.80
CA PHE A 459 0.08 -11.03 -20.43
C PHE A 459 1.01 -11.12 -21.64
N LYS A 460 0.57 -11.72 -22.75
CA LYS A 460 1.33 -11.70 -24.01
C LYS A 460 1.57 -10.26 -24.48
N MET A 461 0.55 -9.40 -24.41
CA MET A 461 0.68 -7.98 -24.75
C MET A 461 1.65 -7.24 -23.81
N MET A 462 1.64 -7.55 -22.51
CA MET A 462 2.58 -7.00 -21.53
C MET A 462 4.03 -7.33 -21.87
N ILE A 463 4.33 -8.60 -22.18
CA ILE A 463 5.69 -9.02 -22.56
C ILE A 463 6.15 -8.29 -23.83
N LEU A 464 5.27 -8.14 -24.83
CA LEU A 464 5.57 -7.40 -26.06
C LEU A 464 5.85 -5.92 -25.81
N SER A 465 5.30 -5.33 -24.74
CA SER A 465 5.56 -3.95 -24.34
C SER A 465 6.91 -3.73 -23.63
N SER A 466 7.77 -4.77 -23.55
CA SER A 466 9.08 -4.74 -22.85
C SER A 466 9.00 -4.52 -21.32
N ASN A 467 7.81 -4.65 -20.74
CA ASN A 467 7.63 -4.67 -19.29
C ASN A 467 7.98 -6.06 -18.74
N LYS A 468 8.83 -6.10 -17.71
CA LYS A 468 9.21 -7.36 -17.04
C LYS A 468 8.15 -7.76 -16.01
N PRO A 469 7.60 -8.98 -16.07
CA PRO A 469 6.71 -9.50 -15.03
C PRO A 469 7.32 -9.44 -13.64
N ASP A 470 6.53 -9.01 -12.65
CA ASP A 470 6.88 -9.06 -11.23
C ASP A 470 6.11 -10.16 -10.49
N HIS A 471 6.34 -10.24 -9.18
CA HIS A 471 5.65 -11.17 -8.29
C HIS A 471 4.11 -11.10 -8.42
N ILE A 472 3.52 -9.91 -8.54
CA ILE A 472 2.07 -9.73 -8.71
C ILE A 472 1.62 -10.27 -10.07
N THR A 473 2.36 -9.97 -11.15
CA THR A 473 2.07 -10.51 -12.47
C THR A 473 2.06 -12.04 -12.44
N LEU A 474 3.05 -12.66 -11.79
CA LEU A 474 3.12 -14.13 -11.70
C LEU A 474 1.97 -14.71 -10.88
N VAL A 475 1.62 -14.09 -9.75
CA VAL A 475 0.45 -14.52 -8.94
C VAL A 475 -0.83 -14.47 -9.76
N ASN A 476 -1.04 -13.42 -10.57
CA ASN A 476 -2.21 -13.32 -11.44
C ASN A 476 -2.22 -14.40 -12.53
N MET A 477 -1.07 -14.69 -13.13
CA MET A 477 -0.92 -15.74 -14.14
C MET A 477 -1.18 -17.13 -13.56
N LEU A 478 -0.62 -17.42 -12.38
CA LEU A 478 -0.83 -18.69 -11.67
C LEU A 478 -2.28 -18.87 -11.23
N GLY A 479 -2.92 -17.78 -10.77
CA GLY A 479 -4.35 -17.78 -10.47
C GLY A 479 -5.21 -18.11 -11.69
N ALA A 480 -4.88 -17.54 -12.86
CA ALA A 480 -5.57 -17.85 -14.11
C ALA A 480 -5.31 -19.30 -14.55
N SER A 481 -4.07 -19.78 -14.48
CA SER A 481 -3.70 -21.17 -14.77
C SER A 481 -4.43 -22.15 -13.86
N GLY A 482 -4.53 -21.87 -12.57
CA GLY A 482 -5.27 -22.70 -11.63
C GLY A 482 -6.78 -22.73 -11.91
N LYS A 483 -7.38 -21.59 -12.31
CA LYS A 483 -8.81 -21.54 -12.69
C LYS A 483 -9.13 -22.32 -13.97
N VAL A 484 -8.22 -22.32 -14.94
CA VAL A 484 -8.37 -23.06 -16.22
C VAL A 484 -7.84 -24.49 -16.12
N ALA A 485 -7.21 -24.85 -15.00
CA ALA A 485 -6.48 -26.10 -14.79
C ALA A 485 -5.40 -26.36 -15.87
N SER A 486 -4.71 -25.30 -16.32
CA SER A 486 -3.64 -25.37 -17.32
C SER A 486 -2.27 -25.58 -16.64
N LEU A 487 -1.87 -26.84 -16.54
CA LEU A 487 -0.58 -27.23 -15.96
C LEU A 487 0.62 -26.71 -16.77
N GLU A 488 0.51 -26.69 -18.10
CA GLU A 488 1.60 -26.24 -18.99
C GLU A 488 1.98 -24.78 -18.74
N VAL A 489 1.00 -23.87 -18.68
CA VAL A 489 1.25 -22.47 -18.38
C VAL A 489 1.79 -22.32 -16.95
N GLY A 490 1.27 -23.10 -16.01
CA GLY A 490 1.77 -23.16 -14.64
C GLY A 490 3.26 -23.51 -14.55
N ASP A 491 3.70 -24.55 -15.27
CA ASP A 491 5.10 -24.98 -15.33
C ASP A 491 6.01 -23.91 -15.98
N GLN A 492 5.53 -23.25 -17.03
CA GLN A 492 6.25 -22.15 -17.68
C GLN A 492 6.46 -20.97 -16.71
N VAL A 493 5.41 -20.59 -15.97
CA VAL A 493 5.47 -19.52 -14.97
C VAL A 493 6.38 -19.91 -13.81
N CYS A 494 6.34 -21.16 -13.35
CA CYS A 494 7.24 -21.69 -12.33
C CYS A 494 8.72 -21.59 -12.76
N CYS A 495 9.03 -22.04 -13.98
CA CYS A 495 10.37 -21.94 -14.54
C CYS A 495 10.85 -20.49 -14.66
N TYR A 496 9.95 -19.57 -15.04
CA TYR A 496 10.27 -18.14 -15.11
C TYR A 496 10.56 -17.57 -13.72
N ALA A 497 9.76 -17.90 -12.71
CA ALA A 497 9.95 -17.46 -11.32
C ALA A 497 11.33 -17.90 -10.80
N MET A 498 11.70 -19.17 -11.03
CA MET A 498 12.99 -19.72 -10.62
C MET A 498 14.17 -19.02 -11.30
N LYS A 499 14.10 -18.79 -12.62
CA LYS A 499 15.18 -18.15 -13.39
C LYS A 499 15.44 -16.69 -12.99
N ASN A 500 14.41 -16.00 -12.47
CA ASN A 500 14.50 -14.59 -12.10
C ASN A 500 14.62 -14.35 -10.59
N GLY A 501 14.75 -15.42 -9.78
CA GLY A 501 14.85 -15.29 -8.31
C GLY A 501 13.56 -14.83 -7.63
N LEU A 502 12.41 -14.90 -8.30
CA LEU A 502 11.11 -14.47 -7.76
C LEU A 502 10.49 -15.51 -6.81
N ILE A 503 11.11 -16.69 -6.69
CA ILE A 503 10.70 -17.77 -5.77
C ILE A 503 11.02 -17.48 -4.30
N GLU A 504 11.84 -16.46 -4.01
CA GLU A 504 12.08 -16.00 -2.63
C GLU A 504 10.84 -15.32 -2.04
N ASP A 505 9.89 -14.89 -2.89
CA ASP A 505 8.64 -14.28 -2.48
C ASP A 505 7.61 -15.34 -2.07
N ILE A 506 7.12 -15.24 -0.83
CA ILE A 506 6.17 -16.19 -0.26
C ILE A 506 4.81 -16.19 -0.99
N CYS A 507 4.38 -15.05 -1.54
CA CYS A 507 3.12 -14.96 -2.28
C CYS A 507 3.20 -15.73 -3.60
N VAL A 508 4.34 -15.64 -4.30
CA VAL A 508 4.58 -16.41 -5.53
C VAL A 508 4.61 -17.90 -5.23
N MET A 509 5.27 -18.31 -4.14
CA MET A 509 5.31 -19.72 -3.74
C MET A 509 3.92 -20.26 -3.35
N ASN A 510 3.15 -19.49 -2.59
CA ASN A 510 1.77 -19.83 -2.25
C ASN A 510 0.88 -19.96 -3.48
N ALA A 511 1.01 -19.03 -4.45
CA ALA A 511 0.27 -19.09 -5.72
C ALA A 511 0.69 -20.30 -6.58
N LEU A 512 1.95 -20.71 -6.56
CA LEU A 512 2.43 -21.91 -7.26
C LEU A 512 1.84 -23.18 -6.63
N ILE A 513 1.87 -23.29 -5.30
CA ILE A 513 1.28 -24.42 -4.56
C ILE A 513 -0.21 -24.52 -4.88
N ASP A 514 -0.96 -23.41 -4.78
CA ASP A 514 -2.38 -23.37 -5.11
C ASP A 514 -2.68 -23.73 -6.57
N MET A 515 -1.88 -23.23 -7.52
CA MET A 515 -2.01 -23.58 -8.94
C MET A 515 -1.79 -25.08 -9.17
N TYR A 516 -0.70 -25.66 -8.64
CA TYR A 516 -0.44 -27.10 -8.80
C TYR A 516 -1.51 -27.97 -8.13
N VAL A 517 -1.99 -27.55 -6.95
CA VAL A 517 -3.13 -28.20 -6.28
C VAL A 517 -4.36 -28.17 -7.18
N LYS A 518 -4.76 -27.00 -7.70
CA LYS A 518 -5.93 -26.88 -8.59
C LYS A 518 -5.80 -27.66 -9.89
N CYS A 519 -4.58 -27.81 -10.40
CA CYS A 519 -4.27 -28.66 -11.55
C CYS A 519 -4.15 -30.17 -11.20
N GLY A 520 -4.34 -30.57 -9.94
CA GLY A 520 -4.27 -31.95 -9.47
C GLY A 520 -2.87 -32.53 -9.31
N ASN A 521 -1.80 -31.74 -9.45
CA ASN A 521 -0.43 -32.20 -9.28
C ASN A 521 0.06 -32.02 -7.83
N MET A 522 -0.36 -32.94 -6.96
CA MET A 522 0.02 -32.93 -5.54
C MET A 522 1.52 -33.16 -5.30
N THR A 523 2.22 -33.81 -6.24
CA THR A 523 3.66 -34.09 -6.08
C THR A 523 4.51 -32.83 -6.22
N SER A 524 4.20 -31.98 -7.21
CA SER A 524 4.88 -30.70 -7.42
C SER A 524 4.53 -29.70 -6.33
N SER A 525 3.26 -29.63 -5.91
CA SER A 525 2.85 -28.74 -4.82
C SER A 525 3.56 -29.09 -3.51
N ARG A 526 3.70 -30.39 -3.21
CA ARG A 526 4.43 -30.85 -2.03
C ARG A 526 5.91 -30.54 -2.06
N LYS A 527 6.58 -30.75 -3.21
CA LYS A 527 8.00 -30.42 -3.39
C LYS A 527 8.27 -28.92 -3.18
N LEU A 528 7.40 -28.06 -3.70
CA LEU A 528 7.52 -26.62 -3.49
C LEU A 528 7.35 -26.25 -2.01
N PHE A 529 6.34 -26.81 -1.36
CA PHE A 529 6.12 -26.59 0.07
C PHE A 529 7.32 -27.02 0.92
N ASP A 530 7.89 -28.20 0.65
CA ASP A 530 9.06 -28.71 1.38
C ASP A 530 10.35 -27.90 1.11
N SER A 531 10.39 -27.09 0.05
CA SER A 531 11.52 -26.20 -0.25
C SER A 531 11.45 -24.85 0.46
N MET A 532 10.35 -24.55 1.16
CA MET A 532 10.17 -23.29 1.90
C MET A 532 10.83 -23.36 3.28
N ASP A 533 11.63 -22.35 3.64
CA ASP A 533 12.28 -22.28 4.95
C ASP A 533 11.27 -22.01 6.09
N ASN A 534 10.31 -21.10 5.86
CA ASN A 534 9.29 -20.69 6.83
C ASN A 534 7.91 -20.56 6.16
N PRO A 535 7.18 -21.67 5.95
CA PRO A 535 5.85 -21.63 5.37
C PRO A 535 4.85 -20.89 6.28
N ASP A 536 4.04 -20.01 5.70
CA ASP A 536 3.01 -19.26 6.42
C ASP A 536 1.67 -20.01 6.47
N ALA A 537 0.69 -19.46 7.18
CA ALA A 537 -0.62 -20.09 7.31
C ALA A 537 -1.32 -20.32 5.95
N VAL A 538 -1.02 -19.52 4.92
CA VAL A 538 -1.58 -19.69 3.57
C VAL A 538 -0.95 -20.89 2.88
N SER A 539 0.39 -21.05 2.95
CA SER A 539 1.11 -22.21 2.40
C SER A 539 0.53 -23.53 2.95
N TRP A 540 0.35 -23.61 4.27
CA TRP A 540 -0.24 -24.78 4.93
C TRP A 540 -1.68 -25.01 4.50
N SER A 541 -2.49 -23.95 4.47
CA SER A 541 -3.92 -24.04 4.14
C SER A 541 -4.15 -24.51 2.71
N SER A 542 -3.42 -23.97 1.74
CA SER A 542 -3.51 -24.39 0.32
C SER A 542 -3.20 -25.87 0.16
N LEU A 543 -2.18 -26.38 0.86
CA LEU A 543 -1.81 -27.78 0.79
C LEU A 543 -2.83 -28.69 1.49
N ILE A 544 -3.29 -28.33 2.70
CA ILE A 544 -4.32 -29.08 3.45
C ILE A 544 -5.62 -29.17 2.66
N VAL A 545 -6.09 -28.04 2.10
CA VAL A 545 -7.30 -28.00 1.25
C VAL A 545 -7.10 -28.88 0.02
N GLY A 546 -5.93 -28.82 -0.60
CA GLY A 546 -5.60 -29.67 -1.75
C GLY A 546 -5.70 -31.16 -1.43
N TYR A 547 -4.97 -31.63 -0.42
CA TYR A 547 -5.01 -33.04 -0.01
C TYR A 547 -6.44 -33.48 0.35
N ALA A 548 -7.20 -32.64 1.06
CA ALA A 548 -8.59 -32.92 1.41
C ALA A 548 -9.51 -33.07 0.17
N GLN A 549 -9.37 -32.18 -0.82
CA GLN A 549 -10.19 -32.19 -2.05
C GLN A 549 -9.91 -33.40 -2.95
N PHE A 550 -8.65 -33.85 -3.02
CA PHE A 550 -8.26 -35.02 -3.81
C PHE A 550 -8.38 -36.36 -3.07
N GLY A 551 -9.03 -36.37 -1.89
CA GLY A 551 -9.36 -37.60 -1.16
C GLY A 551 -8.27 -38.12 -0.21
N TYR A 552 -7.14 -37.43 -0.10
CA TYR A 552 -6.05 -37.73 0.83
C TYR A 552 -6.31 -37.07 2.20
N GLY A 553 -7.44 -37.42 2.80
CA GLY A 553 -7.92 -36.75 4.01
C GLY A 553 -7.05 -37.02 5.24
N GLU A 554 -6.46 -38.21 5.39
CA GLU A 554 -5.57 -38.51 6.52
C GLU A 554 -4.29 -37.67 6.43
N GLU A 555 -3.69 -37.54 5.25
CA GLU A 555 -2.53 -36.68 5.01
C GLU A 555 -2.82 -35.20 5.29
N ALA A 556 -4.04 -34.74 4.97
CA ALA A 556 -4.48 -33.39 5.29
C ALA A 556 -4.59 -33.15 6.81
N LEU A 557 -5.07 -34.14 7.57
CA LEU A 557 -5.13 -34.08 9.03
C LEU A 557 -3.73 -34.14 9.68
N ASP A 558 -2.83 -34.96 9.15
CA ASP A 558 -1.43 -35.01 9.58
C ASP A 558 -0.70 -33.68 9.35
N LEU A 559 -0.93 -33.05 8.19
CA LEU A 559 -0.41 -31.71 7.89
C LEU A 559 -0.94 -30.67 8.88
N PHE A 560 -2.21 -30.73 9.24
CA PHE A 560 -2.81 -29.84 10.23
C PHE A 560 -2.20 -30.04 11.63
N GLN A 561 -1.96 -31.28 12.04
CA GLN A 561 -1.28 -31.55 13.32
C GLN A 561 0.16 -31.00 13.31
N LYS A 562 0.89 -31.17 12.20
CA LYS A 562 2.24 -30.61 12.04
C LYS A 562 2.25 -29.08 12.07
N MET A 563 1.28 -28.43 11.42
CA MET A 563 1.08 -26.98 11.47
C MET A 563 0.92 -26.49 12.92
N ARG A 564 0.10 -27.19 13.72
CA ARG A 564 -0.11 -26.89 15.15
C ARG A 564 1.15 -27.09 15.98
N TYR A 565 1.89 -28.17 15.75
CA TYR A 565 3.14 -28.47 16.47
C TYR A 565 4.20 -27.37 16.25
N LEU A 566 4.26 -26.82 15.04
CA LEU A 566 5.14 -25.70 14.69
C LEU A 566 4.61 -24.33 15.15
N ALA A 567 3.53 -24.30 15.94
CA ALA A 567 2.88 -23.10 16.45
C ALA A 567 2.42 -22.10 15.37
N VAL A 568 2.18 -22.58 14.14
CA VAL A 568 1.59 -21.77 13.07
C VAL A 568 0.07 -21.72 13.30
N LYS A 569 -0.48 -20.52 13.44
CA LYS A 569 -1.91 -20.33 13.73
C LYS A 569 -2.77 -20.70 12.52
N PRO A 570 -3.75 -21.62 12.64
CA PRO A 570 -4.75 -21.88 11.61
C PRO A 570 -5.58 -20.64 11.29
N ASN A 571 -6.06 -20.55 10.04
CA ASN A 571 -6.98 -19.50 9.60
C ASN A 571 -8.32 -20.13 9.14
N GLN A 572 -9.25 -19.30 8.66
CA GLN A 572 -10.55 -19.76 8.13
C GLN A 572 -10.37 -20.84 7.04
N VAL A 573 -9.51 -20.59 6.06
CA VAL A 573 -9.28 -21.54 4.95
C VAL A 573 -8.72 -22.89 5.44
N THR A 574 -7.87 -22.89 6.47
CA THR A 574 -7.37 -24.12 7.09
C THR A 574 -8.51 -25.00 7.59
N PHE A 575 -9.50 -24.41 8.29
CA PHE A 575 -10.63 -25.17 8.83
C PHE A 575 -11.58 -25.69 7.74
N VAL A 576 -11.74 -24.97 6.62
CA VAL A 576 -12.44 -25.52 5.44
C VAL A 576 -11.75 -26.80 4.97
N GLY A 577 -10.41 -26.80 4.83
CA GLY A 577 -9.65 -27.97 4.40
C GLY A 577 -9.76 -29.14 5.37
N VAL A 578 -9.61 -28.89 6.67
CA VAL A 578 -9.66 -29.91 7.72
C VAL A 578 -11.06 -30.51 7.88
N LEU A 579 -12.11 -29.70 7.85
CA LEU A 579 -13.49 -30.19 7.90
C LEU A 579 -13.84 -30.99 6.64
N THR A 580 -13.34 -30.57 5.48
CA THR A 580 -13.46 -31.35 4.23
C THR A 580 -12.74 -32.69 4.37
N ALA A 581 -11.52 -32.72 4.91
CA ALA A 581 -10.80 -33.97 5.18
C ALA A 581 -11.60 -34.89 6.11
N CYS A 582 -12.17 -34.36 7.19
CA CYS A 582 -13.05 -35.12 8.09
C CYS A 582 -14.29 -35.69 7.38
N SER A 583 -14.88 -34.92 6.45
CA SER A 583 -16.00 -35.36 5.62
C SER A 583 -15.62 -36.53 4.70
N HIS A 584 -14.46 -36.45 4.05
CA HIS A 584 -13.97 -37.48 3.12
C HIS A 584 -13.52 -38.77 3.84
N VAL A 585 -12.87 -38.66 5.01
CA VAL A 585 -12.44 -39.83 5.81
C VAL A 585 -13.60 -40.42 6.63
N GLY A 586 -14.65 -39.64 6.91
CA GLY A 586 -15.79 -40.06 7.73
C GLY A 586 -15.55 -39.90 9.25
N ARG A 587 -14.62 -39.03 9.67
CA ARG A 587 -14.29 -38.73 11.07
C ARG A 587 -15.26 -37.72 11.69
N VAL A 588 -16.56 -38.03 11.71
CA VAL A 588 -17.63 -37.09 12.13
C VAL A 588 -17.41 -36.48 13.52
N LYS A 589 -16.99 -37.30 14.50
CA LYS A 589 -16.74 -36.83 15.88
C LYS A 589 -15.61 -35.82 15.95
N GLU A 590 -14.53 -36.06 15.23
CA GLU A 590 -13.37 -35.18 15.19
C GLU A 590 -13.70 -33.87 14.47
N GLY A 591 -14.39 -33.95 13.32
CA GLY A 591 -14.86 -32.76 12.60
C GLY A 591 -15.77 -31.87 13.45
N TRP A 592 -16.66 -32.46 14.26
CA TRP A 592 -17.49 -31.72 15.21
C TRP A 592 -16.68 -31.02 16.32
N LEU A 593 -15.68 -31.69 16.86
CA LEU A 593 -14.78 -31.11 17.87
C LEU A 593 -14.01 -29.93 17.28
N LEU A 594 -13.47 -30.10 16.07
CA LEU A 594 -12.71 -29.06 15.37
C LEU A 594 -13.58 -27.86 15.00
N PHE A 595 -14.83 -28.08 14.57
CA PHE A 595 -15.78 -26.99 14.29
C PHE A 595 -16.06 -26.14 15.55
N ARG A 596 -16.19 -26.76 16.72
CA ARG A 596 -16.38 -26.03 17.99
C ARG A 596 -15.10 -25.35 18.47
N ALA A 597 -13.95 -26.02 18.32
CA ALA A 597 -12.66 -25.47 18.68
C ALA A 597 -12.33 -24.21 17.87
N MET A 598 -12.78 -24.13 16.61
CA MET A 598 -12.56 -22.98 15.73
C MET A 598 -12.94 -21.64 16.38
N GLU A 599 -14.11 -21.56 17.01
CA GLU A 599 -14.55 -20.34 17.70
C GLU A 599 -13.96 -20.24 19.12
N THR A 600 -13.97 -21.33 19.88
CA THR A 600 -13.63 -21.33 21.32
C THR A 600 -12.12 -21.26 21.61
N GLU A 601 -11.28 -21.91 20.79
CA GLU A 601 -9.83 -21.97 20.98
C GLU A 601 -9.08 -21.02 20.02
N PHE A 602 -9.59 -20.83 18.81
CA PHE A 602 -8.90 -20.06 17.76
C PHE A 602 -9.52 -18.68 17.50
N GLY A 603 -10.70 -18.37 18.05
CA GLY A 603 -11.39 -17.09 17.86
C GLY A 603 -11.84 -16.86 16.41
N ILE A 604 -12.03 -17.92 15.64
CA ILE A 604 -12.44 -17.88 14.24
C ILE A 604 -13.96 -18.07 14.17
N VAL A 605 -14.68 -17.05 13.71
CA VAL A 605 -16.13 -17.11 13.53
C VAL A 605 -16.47 -18.03 12.34
N PRO A 606 -17.40 -18.99 12.49
CA PRO A 606 -17.85 -19.84 11.40
C PRO A 606 -18.37 -19.06 10.19
N THR A 607 -17.98 -19.50 8.99
CA THR A 607 -18.44 -18.95 7.71
C THR A 607 -19.39 -19.94 7.06
N ARG A 608 -20.03 -19.53 5.96
CA ARG A 608 -20.91 -20.42 5.17
C ARG A 608 -20.15 -21.65 4.66
N GLU A 609 -18.88 -21.52 4.27
CA GLU A 609 -18.09 -22.68 3.81
C GLU A 609 -17.89 -23.70 4.94
N HIS A 610 -17.56 -23.26 6.15
CA HIS A 610 -17.41 -24.17 7.30
C HIS A 610 -18.70 -24.94 7.58
N CYS A 611 -19.84 -24.25 7.58
CA CYS A 611 -21.15 -24.88 7.76
C CYS A 611 -21.46 -25.87 6.64
N CYS A 612 -21.12 -25.54 5.39
CA CYS A 612 -21.26 -26.46 4.25
C CYS A 612 -20.43 -27.73 4.43
N CYS A 613 -19.19 -27.63 4.91
CA CYS A 613 -18.36 -28.81 5.20
C CYS A 613 -18.97 -29.69 6.31
N VAL A 614 -19.56 -29.10 7.34
CA VAL A 614 -20.25 -29.85 8.41
C VAL A 614 -21.49 -30.57 7.87
N VAL A 615 -22.29 -29.88 7.05
CA VAL A 615 -23.45 -30.49 6.39
C VAL A 615 -23.01 -31.63 5.47
N ASP A 616 -21.99 -31.44 4.64
CA ASP A 616 -21.43 -32.50 3.78
C ASP A 616 -20.97 -33.71 4.61
N MET A 617 -20.24 -33.48 5.70
CA MET A 617 -19.76 -34.52 6.60
C MET A 617 -20.91 -35.33 7.23
N LEU A 618 -21.92 -34.67 7.79
CA LEU A 618 -23.11 -35.32 8.35
C LEU A 618 -23.91 -36.08 7.28
N ALA A 619 -24.04 -35.47 6.11
CA ALA A 619 -24.79 -35.99 4.99
C ALA A 619 -24.14 -37.29 4.45
N ARG A 620 -22.81 -37.31 4.29
CA ARG A 620 -22.05 -38.51 3.89
C ARG A 620 -22.10 -39.61 4.94
N ALA A 621 -22.05 -39.24 6.22
CA ALA A 621 -22.19 -40.17 7.34
C ALA A 621 -23.62 -40.75 7.49
N GLY A 622 -24.60 -40.25 6.73
CA GLY A 622 -25.99 -40.71 6.79
C GLY A 622 -26.82 -40.07 7.90
N CYS A 623 -26.28 -39.09 8.62
CA CYS A 623 -26.95 -38.33 9.67
C CYS A 623 -27.80 -37.19 9.07
N ILE A 624 -28.70 -37.54 8.15
CA ILE A 624 -29.45 -36.58 7.30
C ILE A 624 -30.34 -35.66 8.13
N GLU A 625 -31.01 -36.20 9.15
CA GLU A 625 -31.89 -35.41 10.04
C GLU A 625 -31.09 -34.43 10.90
N GLU A 626 -29.93 -34.85 11.42
CA GLU A 626 -29.02 -33.98 12.17
C GLU A 626 -28.49 -32.83 11.29
N ALA A 627 -28.18 -33.12 10.02
CA ALA A 627 -27.77 -32.11 9.06
C ALA A 627 -28.88 -31.08 8.81
N GLU A 628 -30.14 -31.51 8.68
CA GLU A 628 -31.28 -30.58 8.54
C GLU A 628 -31.49 -29.74 9.80
N VAL A 629 -31.37 -30.33 10.99
CA VAL A 629 -31.47 -29.61 12.27
C VAL A 629 -30.38 -28.54 12.37
N PHE A 630 -29.14 -28.87 11.99
CA PHE A 630 -28.03 -27.93 11.98
C PHE A 630 -28.30 -26.74 11.05
N ILE A 631 -28.76 -26.99 9.82
CA ILE A 631 -29.12 -25.93 8.86
C ILE A 631 -30.23 -25.02 9.40
N ASN A 632 -31.19 -25.55 10.15
CA ASN A 632 -32.28 -24.75 10.70
C ASN A 632 -31.89 -23.96 11.97
N GLN A 633 -30.81 -24.35 12.65
CA GLN A 633 -30.35 -23.73 13.90
C GLN A 633 -29.25 -22.67 13.70
N MET A 634 -28.60 -22.62 12.54
CA MET A 634 -27.52 -21.67 12.30
C MET A 634 -28.03 -20.24 12.16
N GLU A 635 -27.21 -19.29 12.62
CA GLU A 635 -27.50 -17.84 12.52
C GLU A 635 -27.29 -17.28 11.11
N LEU A 636 -26.58 -18.01 10.25
CA LEU A 636 -26.31 -17.63 8.87
C LEU A 636 -27.41 -18.14 7.95
N ASP A 637 -27.88 -17.29 7.02
CA ASP A 637 -28.82 -17.74 6.00
C ASP A 637 -28.20 -18.86 5.12
N PRO A 638 -28.87 -20.04 5.00
CA PRO A 638 -28.38 -21.13 4.17
C PRO A 638 -28.35 -20.73 2.69
N ASP A 639 -27.28 -21.08 2.00
CA ASP A 639 -27.17 -20.91 0.56
C ASP A 639 -27.73 -22.11 -0.23
N ILE A 640 -27.82 -21.94 -1.54
CA ILE A 640 -28.31 -22.98 -2.46
C ILE A 640 -27.39 -24.22 -2.43
N VAL A 641 -26.09 -24.03 -2.19
CA VAL A 641 -25.09 -25.12 -2.21
C VAL A 641 -25.32 -26.06 -1.04
N MET A 642 -25.53 -25.53 0.16
CA MET A 642 -25.77 -26.31 1.38
C MET A 642 -27.01 -27.19 1.26
N TRP A 643 -28.12 -26.63 0.76
CA TRP A 643 -29.34 -27.40 0.50
C TRP A 643 -29.17 -28.42 -0.63
N LYS A 644 -28.37 -28.11 -1.67
CA LYS A 644 -28.04 -29.07 -2.74
C LYS A 644 -27.22 -30.26 -2.21
N THR A 645 -26.26 -30.02 -1.33
CA THR A 645 -25.45 -31.05 -0.68
C THR A 645 -26.33 -31.99 0.14
N LEU A 646 -27.22 -31.44 0.97
CA LEU A 646 -28.19 -32.23 1.73
C LEU A 646 -29.14 -33.02 0.81
N LEU A 647 -29.64 -32.40 -0.25
CA LEU A 647 -30.54 -33.02 -1.22
C LEU A 647 -29.88 -34.19 -1.97
N ALA A 648 -28.61 -34.05 -2.36
CA ALA A 648 -27.84 -35.11 -3.00
C ALA A 648 -27.66 -36.33 -2.07
N ALA A 649 -27.37 -36.09 -0.79
CA ALA A 649 -27.27 -37.16 0.19
C ALA A 649 -28.63 -37.83 0.48
N CYS A 650 -29.73 -37.07 0.51
CA CYS A 650 -31.08 -37.61 0.64
C CYS A 650 -31.42 -38.61 -0.49
N LYS A 651 -31.01 -38.30 -1.74
CA LYS A 651 -31.15 -39.22 -2.88
C LYS A 651 -30.36 -40.51 -2.64
N THR A 652 -29.10 -40.40 -2.24
CA THR A 652 -28.19 -41.53 -2.06
C THR A 652 -28.61 -42.45 -0.91
N ARG A 653 -29.18 -41.89 0.16
CA ARG A 653 -29.61 -42.60 1.37
C ARG A 653 -31.12 -42.90 1.42
N ASN A 654 -31.85 -42.60 0.34
CA ASN A 654 -33.29 -42.80 0.20
C ASN A 654 -34.16 -42.12 1.29
N ASN A 655 -33.72 -40.97 1.84
CA ASN A 655 -34.51 -40.17 2.79
C ASN A 655 -35.35 -39.14 2.04
N LEU A 656 -36.54 -39.57 1.61
CA LEU A 656 -37.40 -38.82 0.69
C LEU A 656 -38.10 -37.61 1.34
N ASP A 657 -38.28 -37.60 2.65
CA ASP A 657 -38.98 -36.53 3.36
C ASP A 657 -38.10 -35.29 3.54
N VAL A 658 -36.85 -35.46 4.00
CA VAL A 658 -35.88 -34.37 4.06
C VAL A 658 -35.56 -33.86 2.66
N GLY A 659 -35.45 -34.77 1.67
CA GLY A 659 -35.22 -34.42 0.27
C GLY A 659 -36.29 -33.48 -0.31
N LYS A 660 -37.58 -33.71 -0.01
CA LYS A 660 -38.66 -32.79 -0.43
C LYS A 660 -38.53 -31.40 0.19
N ARG A 661 -38.19 -31.31 1.48
CA ARG A 661 -38.00 -30.02 2.19
C ARG A 661 -36.79 -29.26 1.65
N ALA A 662 -35.65 -29.93 1.47
CA ALA A 662 -34.44 -29.34 0.91
C ALA A 662 -34.66 -28.80 -0.51
N ALA A 663 -35.31 -29.57 -1.38
CA ALA A 663 -35.64 -29.12 -2.73
C ALA A 663 -36.59 -27.91 -2.75
N LYS A 664 -37.59 -27.88 -1.86
CA LYS A 664 -38.49 -26.73 -1.73
C LYS A 664 -37.72 -25.47 -1.28
N LYS A 665 -36.80 -25.61 -0.32
CA LYS A 665 -35.94 -24.51 0.14
C LYS A 665 -35.04 -23.95 -0.96
N ILE A 666 -34.47 -24.82 -1.81
CA ILE A 666 -33.70 -24.35 -2.99
C ILE A 666 -34.59 -23.51 -3.92
N LEU A 667 -35.82 -23.94 -4.17
CA LEU A 667 -36.76 -23.24 -5.06
C LEU A 667 -37.34 -21.95 -4.46
N GLU A 668 -37.36 -21.81 -3.13
CA GLU A 668 -37.65 -20.56 -2.44
C GLU A 668 -36.54 -19.52 -2.67
N ILE A 669 -35.27 -19.95 -2.73
CA ILE A 669 -34.11 -19.09 -2.96
C ILE A 669 -33.91 -18.79 -4.46
N ASP A 670 -33.94 -19.82 -5.30
CA ASP A 670 -33.80 -19.73 -6.76
C ASP A 670 -34.95 -20.52 -7.45
N PRO A 671 -36.04 -19.82 -7.83
CA PRO A 671 -37.19 -20.45 -8.46
C PRO A 671 -36.92 -21.10 -9.83
N SER A 672 -35.78 -20.76 -10.45
CA SER A 672 -35.32 -21.23 -11.77
C SER A 672 -34.31 -22.37 -11.71
N ASN A 673 -33.98 -22.87 -10.53
CA ASN A 673 -32.95 -23.89 -10.36
C ASN A 673 -33.32 -25.22 -11.05
N SER A 674 -32.69 -25.52 -12.19
CA SER A 674 -33.00 -26.71 -12.99
C SER A 674 -32.70 -28.03 -12.26
N ALA A 675 -31.61 -28.08 -11.50
CA ALA A 675 -31.19 -29.26 -10.74
C ALA A 675 -32.21 -29.63 -9.64
N ALA A 676 -32.67 -28.64 -8.86
CA ALA A 676 -33.65 -28.87 -7.81
C ALA A 676 -34.99 -29.37 -8.36
N HIS A 677 -35.46 -28.80 -9.49
CA HIS A 677 -36.67 -29.26 -10.18
C HIS A 677 -36.55 -30.72 -10.67
N VAL A 678 -35.40 -31.09 -11.27
CA VAL A 678 -35.14 -32.46 -11.76
C VAL A 678 -35.06 -33.45 -10.60
N LEU A 679 -34.34 -33.13 -9.53
CA LEU A 679 -34.22 -33.97 -8.34
C LEU A 679 -35.58 -34.15 -7.65
N LEU A 680 -36.38 -33.10 -7.53
CA LEU A 680 -37.72 -33.18 -6.95
C LEU A 680 -38.68 -34.02 -7.83
N CYS A 681 -38.58 -33.91 -9.17
CA CYS A 681 -39.30 -34.81 -10.08
C CYS A 681 -38.91 -36.28 -9.87
N ASN A 682 -37.63 -36.56 -9.70
CA ASN A 682 -37.13 -37.92 -9.46
C ASN A 682 -37.61 -38.46 -8.11
N ILE A 683 -37.61 -37.63 -7.06
CA ILE A 683 -38.15 -37.97 -5.75
C ILE A 683 -39.65 -38.32 -5.85
N PHE A 684 -40.47 -37.48 -6.50
CA PHE A 684 -41.89 -37.77 -6.70
C PHE A 684 -42.16 -38.99 -7.58
N ALA A 685 -41.31 -39.24 -8.58
CA ALA A 685 -41.39 -40.46 -9.39
C ALA A 685 -41.09 -41.71 -8.55
N SER A 686 -40.07 -41.65 -7.68
CA SER A 686 -39.70 -42.76 -6.79
C SER A 686 -40.76 -43.08 -5.73
N THR A 687 -41.56 -42.08 -5.31
CA THR A 687 -42.70 -42.29 -4.38
C THR A 687 -44.01 -42.67 -5.07
N GLY A 688 -44.02 -42.84 -6.40
CA GLY A 688 -45.23 -43.16 -7.18
C GLY A 688 -46.22 -41.99 -7.35
N SER A 689 -45.82 -40.77 -6.99
CA SER A 689 -46.66 -39.57 -6.99
C SER A 689 -46.69 -38.90 -8.38
N TRP A 690 -47.16 -39.61 -9.40
CA TRP A 690 -47.12 -39.16 -10.80
C TRP A 690 -47.90 -37.87 -11.10
N LYS A 691 -48.92 -37.55 -10.30
CA LYS A 691 -49.64 -36.26 -10.39
C LYS A 691 -48.73 -35.07 -10.06
N ASP A 692 -47.89 -35.21 -9.03
CA ASP A 692 -46.95 -34.16 -8.61
C ASP A 692 -45.79 -34.03 -9.60
N VAL A 693 -45.37 -35.13 -10.23
CA VAL A 693 -44.41 -35.09 -11.35
C VAL A 693 -44.99 -34.33 -12.54
N ALA A 694 -46.25 -34.56 -12.89
CA ALA A 694 -46.92 -33.89 -14.01
C ALA A 694 -47.10 -32.40 -13.75
N SER A 695 -47.51 -32.01 -12.54
CA SER A 695 -47.65 -30.60 -12.15
C SER A 695 -46.31 -29.88 -12.14
N LEU A 696 -45.25 -30.50 -11.58
CA LEU A 696 -43.91 -29.93 -11.53
C LEU A 696 -43.29 -29.80 -12.92
N ARG A 697 -43.45 -30.79 -13.81
CA ARG A 697 -43.03 -30.68 -15.21
C ARG A 697 -43.78 -29.60 -15.99
N GLY A 698 -45.07 -29.38 -15.66
CA GLY A 698 -45.83 -28.24 -16.17
C GLY A 698 -45.23 -26.91 -15.73
N LEU A 699 -44.86 -26.78 -14.45
CA LEU A 699 -44.23 -25.60 -13.87
C LEU A 699 -42.84 -25.31 -14.49
N ILE A 700 -42.03 -26.36 -14.71
CA ILE A 700 -40.71 -26.27 -15.38
C ILE A 700 -40.88 -25.70 -16.80
N ARG A 701 -41.86 -26.19 -17.56
CA ARG A 701 -42.16 -25.70 -18.92
C ARG A 701 -42.66 -24.26 -18.92
N GLN A 702 -43.55 -23.90 -17.99
CA GLN A 702 -44.09 -22.54 -17.87
C GLN A 702 -42.99 -21.52 -17.52
N LYS A 703 -42.04 -21.91 -16.66
CA LYS A 703 -40.91 -21.07 -16.24
C LYS A 703 -39.73 -21.07 -17.22
N GLY A 704 -39.81 -21.81 -18.33
CA GLY A 704 -38.73 -21.88 -19.33
C GLY A 704 -37.43 -22.49 -18.81
N VAL A 705 -37.47 -23.26 -17.71
CA VAL A 705 -36.28 -23.83 -17.08
C VAL A 705 -35.75 -24.97 -17.97
N LYS A 706 -34.56 -24.78 -18.55
CA LYS A 706 -33.88 -25.79 -19.36
C LYS A 706 -32.94 -26.63 -18.49
N LYS A 707 -32.89 -27.95 -18.73
CA LYS A 707 -31.88 -28.83 -18.15
C LYS A 707 -30.51 -28.38 -18.69
N VAL A 708 -29.60 -28.01 -17.81
CA VAL A 708 -28.22 -27.74 -18.19
C VAL A 708 -27.47 -29.08 -18.13
N PRO A 709 -26.97 -29.61 -19.25
CA PRO A 709 -26.14 -30.81 -19.22
C PRO A 709 -24.85 -30.52 -18.43
N GLY A 710 -24.32 -31.53 -17.72
CA GLY A 710 -23.00 -31.43 -17.11
C GLY A 710 -21.97 -31.17 -18.21
N GLN A 711 -20.99 -30.32 -17.97
CA GLN A 711 -19.93 -30.01 -18.93
C GLN A 711 -18.57 -30.14 -18.26
N SER A 712 -17.62 -30.75 -18.94
CA SER A 712 -16.20 -30.73 -18.59
C SER A 712 -15.40 -30.31 -19.82
N TRP A 713 -14.23 -29.73 -19.65
CA TRP A 713 -13.37 -29.38 -20.77
C TRP A 713 -11.91 -29.69 -20.46
N ILE A 714 -11.14 -29.97 -21.49
CA ILE A 714 -9.69 -30.16 -21.41
C ILE A 714 -9.02 -29.43 -22.58
N GLU A 715 -7.85 -28.86 -22.34
CA GLU A 715 -7.04 -28.25 -23.38
C GLU A 715 -5.98 -29.25 -23.87
N VAL A 716 -5.99 -29.57 -25.17
CA VAL A 716 -4.99 -30.44 -25.80
C VAL A 716 -4.47 -29.73 -27.04
N LYS A 717 -3.17 -29.42 -27.07
CA LYS A 717 -2.49 -28.74 -28.19
C LYS A 717 -3.18 -27.42 -28.59
N ASP A 718 -3.38 -26.53 -27.62
CA ASP A 718 -4.03 -25.22 -27.79
C ASP A 718 -5.48 -25.26 -28.32
N ARG A 719 -6.18 -26.39 -28.16
CA ARG A 719 -7.60 -26.52 -28.46
C ARG A 719 -8.36 -26.99 -27.23
N ILE A 720 -9.40 -26.24 -26.87
CA ILE A 720 -10.33 -26.60 -25.81
C ILE A 720 -11.31 -27.63 -26.37
N HIS A 721 -11.26 -28.84 -25.83
CA HIS A 721 -12.20 -29.92 -26.09
C HIS A 721 -13.25 -29.92 -24.98
N VAL A 722 -14.48 -29.55 -25.33
CA VAL A 722 -15.63 -29.55 -24.41
C VAL A 722 -16.37 -30.88 -24.53
N PHE A 723 -16.64 -31.51 -23.39
CA PHE A 723 -17.42 -32.72 -23.26
C PHE A 723 -18.71 -32.40 -22.51
N LEU A 724 -19.85 -32.55 -23.16
CA LEU A 724 -21.15 -32.45 -22.50
C LEU A 724 -21.60 -33.86 -22.07
N ALA A 725 -22.34 -33.94 -20.96
CA ALA A 725 -22.93 -35.19 -20.51
C ALA A 725 -23.89 -35.71 -21.61
N GLU A 726 -23.71 -36.96 -22.04
CA GLU A 726 -24.42 -37.60 -23.17
C GLU A 726 -23.99 -37.09 -24.58
N ASP A 727 -22.91 -36.31 -24.68
CA ASP A 727 -22.40 -35.84 -25.97
C ASP A 727 -21.75 -36.95 -26.79
N CYS A 728 -22.06 -36.96 -28.09
CA CYS A 728 -21.52 -37.88 -29.08
C CYS A 728 -20.73 -37.17 -30.18
N MET A 729 -20.55 -35.84 -30.09
CA MET A 729 -20.06 -34.99 -31.18
C MET A 729 -18.53 -34.87 -31.26
N HIS A 730 -17.79 -35.45 -30.31
CA HIS A 730 -16.33 -35.34 -30.29
C HIS A 730 -15.69 -36.10 -31.48
N PRO A 731 -14.81 -35.48 -32.29
CA PRO A 731 -14.21 -36.11 -33.48
C PRO A 731 -13.44 -37.40 -33.20
N GLU A 732 -12.86 -37.53 -32.00
CA GLU A 732 -12.10 -38.71 -31.57
C GLU A 732 -12.86 -39.60 -30.58
N ARG A 733 -14.19 -39.46 -30.49
CA ARG A 733 -15.03 -40.19 -29.53
C ARG A 733 -14.67 -41.69 -29.45
N ASP A 734 -14.66 -42.38 -30.58
CA ASP A 734 -14.50 -43.83 -30.60
C ASP A 734 -13.15 -44.27 -30.00
N ARG A 735 -12.09 -43.49 -30.20
CA ARG A 735 -10.78 -43.72 -29.58
C ARG A 735 -10.81 -43.48 -28.07
N ILE A 736 -11.47 -42.41 -27.63
CA ILE A 736 -11.59 -42.07 -26.21
C ILE A 736 -12.36 -43.18 -25.48
N TYR A 737 -13.49 -43.64 -26.04
CA TYR A 737 -14.27 -44.72 -25.43
C TYR A 737 -13.53 -46.06 -25.47
N SER A 738 -12.80 -46.37 -26.54
CA SER A 738 -11.95 -47.58 -26.57
C SER A 738 -10.87 -47.56 -25.48
N MET A 739 -10.24 -46.40 -25.26
CA MET A 739 -9.24 -46.22 -24.20
C MET A 739 -9.87 -46.31 -22.79
N LEU A 740 -11.08 -45.75 -22.62
CA LEU A 740 -11.83 -45.87 -21.37
C LEU A 740 -12.20 -47.33 -21.08
N ASP A 741 -12.57 -48.11 -22.09
CA ASP A 741 -12.86 -49.54 -21.95
C ASP A 741 -11.58 -50.34 -21.58
N GLU A 742 -10.42 -50.01 -22.18
CA GLU A 742 -9.14 -50.59 -21.80
C GLU A 742 -8.75 -50.26 -20.35
N LEU A 743 -8.91 -49.00 -19.94
CA LEU A 743 -8.68 -48.57 -18.56
C LEU A 743 -9.66 -49.25 -17.59
N TRP A 744 -10.92 -49.42 -17.98
CA TRP A 744 -11.91 -50.12 -17.18
C TRP A 744 -11.53 -51.58 -16.96
N LEU A 745 -11.03 -52.26 -17.99
CA LEU A 745 -10.51 -53.62 -17.87
C LEU A 745 -9.28 -53.69 -16.94
N GLN A 746 -8.36 -52.73 -17.04
CA GLN A 746 -7.20 -52.64 -16.14
C GLN A 746 -7.62 -52.41 -14.69
N MET A 747 -8.62 -51.56 -14.45
CA MET A 747 -9.14 -51.33 -13.09
C MET A 747 -9.81 -52.57 -12.49
N LEU A 748 -10.47 -53.39 -13.31
CA LEU A 748 -11.05 -54.67 -12.88
C LEU A 748 -9.97 -55.72 -12.56
N ASP A 749 -8.87 -55.74 -13.32
CA ASP A 749 -7.73 -56.63 -13.07
C ASP A 749 -6.97 -56.28 -11.77
N ASP A 750 -7.05 -55.03 -11.30
CA ASP A 750 -6.45 -54.53 -10.05
C ASP A 750 -7.40 -54.62 -8.83
N ASP A 751 -8.43 -55.48 -8.86
CA ASP A 751 -9.42 -55.69 -7.78
C ASP A 751 -10.21 -54.43 -7.38
N TYR A 752 -10.30 -53.43 -8.26
CA TYR A 752 -11.11 -52.24 -8.01
C TYR A 752 -12.59 -52.56 -8.26
N LEU A 753 -13.35 -52.79 -7.20
CA LEU A 753 -14.82 -52.89 -7.24
C LEU A 753 -15.44 -51.50 -7.07
N PRO A 754 -15.86 -50.80 -8.15
CA PRO A 754 -16.68 -49.61 -7.99
C PRO A 754 -18.00 -50.03 -7.35
N LEU A 755 -18.28 -49.50 -6.16
CA LEU A 755 -19.65 -49.46 -5.62
C LEU A 755 -20.55 -48.92 -6.74
N HIS A 756 -21.56 -49.68 -7.16
CA HIS A 756 -22.58 -49.19 -8.09
C HIS A 756 -23.15 -47.88 -7.52
N ILE A 757 -22.82 -46.76 -8.18
CA ILE A 757 -23.34 -45.41 -7.95
C ILE A 757 -24.67 -45.23 -8.67
#